data_AF-A0A3A9XFR2-F1
#
_entry.id   AF-A0A3A9XFR2-F1
#
_cell.length_a   1.000
_cell.length_b   1.000
_cell.length_c   1.000
_cell.angle_alpha   90.00
_cell.angle_beta   90.00
_cell.angle_gamma   90.00
#
_symmetry.space_group_name_H-M   'P 1'
#
loop_
_entity.id
_entity.type
_entity.pdbx_description
1 polymer ?
#
loop_
_entity_poly.entity_id
_entity_poly.type
_entity_poly.pdbx_seq_one_letter_code
_entity_poly.pdbx_strand_id
1 'polypeptide(L)'
;MKNLRTFWSEKKYDFAVFHNTGLLKKRRLKELFIISFLFSSHIFATEYTISSIDDFNNLSLSPGDVVIWEDGVYNDDERLVFRANGTSSNPITLKAETPGGVVFNNGLQMDIAGNYLIVEGFHWKGGYGASNFIQFRNGTTYAQNSTIRNCVIDGLGVEPGDAAEAEQDGAIVKHRWIVLYGNNNSVLYCSFLNKSTAGALVLVELEYNAETNRCDIVGHTISNNYFYKYEKMDPSLSNSGDSETIRVGTSEFQNVDCRTTVSNNYFVEADGENEIITNKSDNNIYQNNTFRRCRGSLTLRHGSGATVEGNYFLGENVDGTGGIRIVDSDHSIINNYIQDCITVIDQAKWNNGITFMGGSTNSQDNCNSTSVSNGYQKSEDITVSNNTIVNTNAPLFFNGDKGTSSNTGNVSNNVVFFSNNSSNITDVITEDDPGDFSDIGSSVTYSGNVYNNTSLGASVNGFSPANLSASSNGEIFNISGTSAGSNIPQSPYSNNDVGSNVGACFVNSIGNPLGSCSNTPPTDILAVSNIDDFSASSQSKTLTITSNVNWTISDNSSWITVSPLSGTNNGDATITVTANSQNTSRTGIITVAGGSITRTITITQLGIVSDILIDSVVLTPNDTTLEIGNTLQLTATISPSDATNQNITYTSNNPTVVTVNSNGLISATNVGEAVITVTTDDGGFTDTTTINVITPTTGTNLALNKPITATGTPDSNNIASNLVDNSTTSRWSVNGFPNSFTVDLGAIYSINKTELVFYQDRAYQYTIEIATESNGPYTEIIDRSNNSTPGTVAAPVTDLFSPVNARFIKVAVSGASGYSGPWISILEFRAFGSSIDTPNCIAGSNLSLNANLSSYSNQQTENPASNILDDNTDNRWSAEGFPQNAVIDLGEEYTINEINLYPYNDRAYQFIVEGSSNSPTSGFSILTNASNNTSGGSVINRDFSEQSVRYVKLTITGASGYSGNWSSIKEFEVICSGSSQSLSNRSEPLENNEILIYPNPFTTNLTIQLPKNNTEITKAQIIDVFGREVAGKSIPNSSSNNVSFITNLPKGIYFLRLLNSANKVIKTKKVISNNY
;
A
#
# COMPACT_ATOMS: atom_id res chain seq x y z
N MET A 1 50.91 -12.65 1.67
CA MET A 1 51.52 -11.38 1.20
C MET A 1 53.06 -11.43 1.12
N LYS A 2 53.62 -12.03 0.07
CA LYS A 2 55.04 -11.91 -0.30
C LYS A 2 55.12 -11.88 -1.82
N ASN A 3 54.79 -10.75 -2.47
CA ASN A 3 55.18 -10.44 -3.88
C ASN A 3 54.67 -9.08 -4.43
N LEU A 4 54.44 -8.07 -3.58
CA LEU A 4 54.05 -6.71 -4.04
C LEU A 4 55.21 -5.70 -4.07
N ARG A 5 56.45 -6.10 -3.73
CA ARG A 5 57.62 -5.21 -3.70
C ARG A 5 58.34 -5.03 -5.04
N THR A 6 58.04 -5.83 -6.06
CA THR A 6 58.81 -5.84 -7.32
C THR A 6 58.25 -4.94 -8.42
N PHE A 7 57.08 -4.32 -8.22
CA PHE A 7 56.39 -3.58 -9.29
C PHE A 7 56.71 -2.07 -9.33
N TRP A 8 57.27 -1.49 -8.26
CA TRP A 8 57.42 -0.02 -8.12
C TRP A 8 58.84 0.55 -8.32
N SER A 9 59.80 -0.20 -8.86
CA SER A 9 61.20 0.26 -8.94
C SER A 9 61.66 0.90 -10.25
N GLU A 10 60.81 1.06 -11.28
CA GLU A 10 61.28 1.62 -12.56
C GLU A 10 60.32 2.66 -13.15
N LYS A 11 60.58 3.94 -12.83
CA LYS A 11 60.69 5.08 -13.78
C LYS A 11 60.54 6.42 -13.06
N LYS A 12 61.68 7.03 -12.75
CA LYS A 12 61.86 8.49 -12.59
C LYS A 12 62.95 8.91 -13.59
N TYR A 13 63.00 10.22 -13.89
CA TYR A 13 63.79 10.94 -14.91
C TYR A 13 63.09 11.03 -16.28
N ASP A 14 62.87 12.19 -16.91
CA ASP A 14 63.35 13.56 -16.71
C ASP A 14 62.36 14.57 -17.34
N PHE A 15 62.38 15.80 -16.83
CA PHE A 15 61.66 16.98 -17.35
C PHE A 15 62.61 17.85 -18.19
N ALA A 16 62.23 18.26 -19.41
CA ALA A 16 62.63 19.50 -20.15
C ALA A 16 62.55 19.28 -21.68
N VAL A 17 62.23 20.19 -22.62
CA VAL A 17 61.81 21.62 -22.75
C VAL A 17 61.50 21.85 -24.27
N PHE A 18 60.77 22.93 -24.61
CA PHE A 18 60.66 23.69 -25.90
C PHE A 18 59.42 23.54 -26.85
N HIS A 19 58.53 24.55 -26.70
CA HIS A 19 58.03 25.54 -27.69
C HIS A 19 57.27 25.20 -29.01
N ASN A 20 56.11 25.89 -29.11
CA ASN A 20 55.52 26.65 -30.23
C ASN A 20 54.95 25.90 -31.46
N THR A 21 53.62 25.91 -31.59
CA THR A 21 52.81 26.74 -32.53
C THR A 21 51.42 26.12 -32.73
N GLY A 22 50.43 26.99 -32.93
CA GLY A 22 49.01 26.65 -32.92
C GLY A 22 48.48 25.95 -34.17
N LEU A 23 47.18 25.65 -34.08
CA LEU A 23 46.27 25.12 -35.09
C LEU A 23 46.40 23.62 -35.39
N LEU A 24 45.68 22.82 -34.59
CA LEU A 24 44.69 21.91 -35.17
C LEU A 24 43.55 21.64 -34.19
N LYS A 25 42.38 22.09 -34.63
CA LYS A 25 41.05 21.99 -34.03
C LYS A 25 40.67 20.53 -33.73
N LYS A 26 39.96 20.38 -32.60
CA LYS A 26 38.77 19.52 -32.43
C LYS A 26 38.91 18.07 -32.91
N ARG A 27 39.66 17.23 -32.18
CA ARG A 27 39.40 15.77 -32.15
C ARG A 27 40.13 14.98 -31.06
N ARG A 28 40.28 15.49 -29.83
CA ARG A 28 40.80 14.70 -28.68
C ARG A 28 40.24 15.11 -27.32
N LEU A 29 38.91 15.25 -27.21
CA LEU A 29 38.24 15.39 -25.89
C LEU A 29 37.22 14.28 -25.60
N LYS A 30 37.08 13.27 -26.48
CA LYS A 30 36.22 12.10 -26.23
C LYS A 30 36.96 10.86 -25.70
N GLU A 31 38.29 10.86 -25.69
CA GLU A 31 39.08 9.70 -25.23
C GLU A 31 39.65 9.88 -23.81
N LEU A 32 39.66 11.09 -23.24
CA LEU A 32 40.08 11.29 -21.84
C LEU A 32 38.96 11.10 -20.81
N PHE A 33 37.69 11.00 -21.25
CA PHE A 33 36.54 10.75 -20.36
C PHE A 33 36.20 9.26 -20.20
N ILE A 34 36.89 8.36 -20.91
CA ILE A 34 36.60 6.91 -20.92
C ILE A 34 37.54 6.12 -20.00
N ILE A 35 38.67 6.69 -19.56
CA ILE A 35 39.63 5.97 -18.69
C ILE A 35 39.36 6.18 -17.19
N SER A 36 38.51 7.16 -16.80
CA SER A 36 38.13 7.36 -15.39
C SER A 36 36.87 6.58 -14.97
N PHE A 37 36.27 5.78 -15.85
CA PHE A 37 35.09 4.95 -15.58
C PHE A 37 35.39 3.43 -15.50
N LEU A 38 36.67 3.04 -15.47
CA LEU A 38 37.12 1.64 -15.45
C LEU A 38 37.89 1.25 -14.17
N PHE A 39 37.86 2.08 -13.14
CA PHE A 39 38.06 1.59 -11.77
C PHE A 39 36.67 1.38 -11.17
N SER A 40 36.05 0.23 -11.46
CA SER A 40 35.04 -0.27 -10.55
C SER A 40 35.76 -0.43 -9.21
N SER A 41 35.32 0.34 -8.22
CA SER A 41 35.66 0.14 -6.83
C SER A 41 35.29 -1.31 -6.51
N HIS A 42 36.25 -2.22 -6.60
CA HIS A 42 36.15 -3.50 -5.96
C HIS A 42 36.14 -3.18 -4.47
N ILE A 43 34.95 -3.07 -3.89
CA ILE A 43 34.77 -3.07 -2.45
C ILE A 43 35.28 -4.46 -2.04
N PHE A 44 36.46 -4.49 -1.43
CA PHE A 44 37.00 -5.74 -0.90
C PHE A 44 36.13 -6.14 0.29
N ALA A 45 35.66 -7.38 0.30
CA ALA A 45 35.06 -8.01 1.47
C ALA A 45 35.96 -7.80 2.69
N THR A 46 35.40 -7.25 3.77
CA THR A 46 36.12 -7.07 5.04
C THR A 46 35.79 -8.21 5.99
N GLU A 47 36.81 -8.74 6.65
CA GLU A 47 36.65 -9.71 7.74
C GLU A 47 36.65 -8.97 9.08
N TYR A 48 35.63 -9.23 9.89
CA TYR A 48 35.50 -8.74 11.26
C TYR A 48 35.56 -9.92 12.22
N THR A 49 36.25 -9.78 13.34
CA THR A 49 36.24 -10.75 14.44
C THR A 49 35.52 -10.14 15.63
N ILE A 50 34.57 -10.88 16.20
CA ILE A 50 33.73 -10.44 17.32
C ILE A 50 33.70 -11.50 18.42
N SER A 51 33.43 -11.06 19.64
CA SER A 51 33.28 -11.94 20.81
C SER A 51 32.00 -11.62 21.63
N SER A 52 31.17 -10.70 21.15
CA SER A 52 29.96 -10.28 21.86
C SER A 52 28.93 -9.66 20.90
N ILE A 53 27.69 -9.55 21.37
CA ILE A 53 26.62 -8.82 20.67
C ILE A 53 27.00 -7.34 20.52
N ASP A 54 27.63 -6.73 21.53
CA ASP A 54 28.09 -5.35 21.47
C ASP A 54 29.12 -5.13 20.36
N ASP A 55 30.07 -6.06 20.19
CA ASP A 55 31.02 -6.00 19.08
C ASP A 55 30.28 -6.03 17.74
N PHE A 56 29.29 -6.91 17.58
CA PHE A 56 28.47 -7.02 16.37
C PHE A 56 27.68 -5.73 16.08
N ASN A 57 27.01 -5.18 17.09
CA ASN A 57 26.19 -3.98 16.98
C ASN A 57 26.98 -2.73 16.58
N ASN A 58 28.30 -2.73 16.79
CA ASN A 58 29.20 -1.66 16.38
C ASN A 58 29.70 -1.76 14.93
N LEU A 59 29.35 -2.84 14.20
CA LEU A 59 29.76 -3.04 12.81
C LEU A 59 28.85 -2.30 11.83
N SER A 60 29.44 -1.86 10.71
CA SER A 60 28.72 -1.34 9.54
C SER A 60 29.05 -2.22 8.35
N LEU A 61 28.12 -3.10 7.99
CA LEU A 61 28.36 -4.19 7.04
C LEU A 61 28.03 -3.77 5.60
N SER A 62 28.92 -4.15 4.68
CA SER A 62 28.79 -3.98 3.23
C SER A 62 28.69 -5.33 2.52
N PRO A 63 28.11 -5.41 1.29
CA PRO A 63 28.05 -6.65 0.53
C PRO A 63 29.41 -7.34 0.42
N GLY A 64 29.45 -8.63 0.78
CA GLY A 64 30.66 -9.46 0.78
C GLY A 64 31.37 -9.57 2.13
N ASP A 65 31.03 -8.73 3.12
CA ASP A 65 31.67 -8.77 4.43
C ASP A 65 31.42 -10.10 5.16
N VAL A 66 32.41 -10.51 5.97
CA VAL A 66 32.38 -11.72 6.78
C VAL A 66 32.63 -11.36 8.25
N VAL A 67 31.68 -11.70 9.11
CA VAL A 67 31.75 -11.53 10.56
C VAL A 67 32.00 -12.90 11.18
N ILE A 68 33.14 -13.04 11.86
CA ILE A 68 33.62 -14.25 12.50
C ILE A 68 33.43 -14.09 14.01
N TRP A 69 32.64 -14.96 14.62
CA TRP A 69 32.45 -15.00 16.06
C TRP A 69 33.44 -15.98 16.68
N GLU A 70 34.30 -15.50 17.57
CA GLU A 70 35.36 -16.29 18.22
C GLU A 70 34.80 -17.50 18.97
N ASP A 71 35.52 -18.63 18.90
CA ASP A 71 35.14 -19.85 19.61
C ASP A 71 34.99 -19.60 21.12
N GLY A 72 33.89 -20.09 21.71
CA GLY A 72 33.57 -19.81 23.10
C GLY A 72 32.20 -20.32 23.53
N VAL A 73 31.95 -20.25 24.83
CA VAL A 73 30.63 -20.50 25.42
C VAL A 73 30.06 -19.17 25.89
N TYR A 74 28.89 -18.83 25.37
CA TYR A 74 28.22 -17.56 25.55
C TYR A 74 26.88 -17.78 26.25
N ASN A 75 26.66 -17.01 27.31
CA ASN A 75 25.52 -17.18 28.24
C ASN A 75 24.47 -16.07 28.08
N ASP A 76 24.54 -15.28 27.02
CA ASP A 76 23.55 -14.24 26.72
C ASP A 76 22.24 -14.88 26.24
N ASP A 77 21.12 -14.24 26.60
CA ASP A 77 19.75 -14.56 26.16
C ASP A 77 19.13 -13.44 25.30
N GLU A 78 19.93 -12.41 25.02
CA GLU A 78 19.53 -11.25 24.21
C GLU A 78 19.21 -11.63 22.76
N ARG A 79 18.49 -10.74 22.07
CA ARG A 79 18.14 -10.90 20.66
C ARG A 79 19.14 -10.16 19.77
N LEU A 80 19.97 -10.92 19.07
CA LEU A 80 20.86 -10.39 18.04
C LEU A 80 20.04 -9.96 16.80
N VAL A 81 20.26 -8.73 16.32
CA VAL A 81 19.62 -8.23 15.10
C VAL A 81 20.62 -8.18 13.95
N PHE A 82 20.65 -9.22 13.13
CA PHE A 82 21.44 -9.25 11.90
C PHE A 82 20.66 -8.59 10.76
N ARG A 83 20.81 -7.26 10.63
CA ARG A 83 20.13 -6.46 9.62
C ARG A 83 21.10 -5.81 8.64
N ALA A 84 21.16 -6.33 7.40
CA ALA A 84 22.01 -5.78 6.33
C ALA A 84 21.51 -6.19 4.94
N ASN A 85 22.14 -5.68 3.88
CA ASN A 85 21.82 -6.08 2.50
C ASN A 85 23.09 -6.45 1.74
N GLY A 86 23.31 -7.75 1.53
CA GLY A 86 24.28 -8.27 0.58
C GLY A 86 23.73 -8.28 -0.86
N THR A 87 24.48 -8.91 -1.76
CA THR A 87 24.04 -9.21 -3.13
C THR A 87 24.21 -10.70 -3.42
N SER A 88 23.56 -11.20 -4.47
CA SER A 88 23.72 -12.61 -4.89
C SER A 88 25.18 -13.01 -5.13
N SER A 89 25.98 -12.08 -5.64
CA SER A 89 27.42 -12.27 -5.88
C SER A 89 28.30 -12.04 -4.64
N ASN A 90 27.82 -11.28 -3.66
CA ASN A 90 28.56 -10.87 -2.47
C ASN A 90 27.61 -10.88 -1.26
N PRO A 91 27.20 -12.07 -0.76
CA PRO A 91 26.40 -12.16 0.44
C PRO A 91 27.20 -11.70 1.66
N ILE A 92 26.50 -11.28 2.71
CA ILE A 92 27.13 -10.93 4.00
C ILE A 92 27.00 -12.15 4.91
N THR A 93 28.12 -12.59 5.50
CA THR A 93 28.17 -13.83 6.28
C THR A 93 28.47 -13.54 7.75
N LEU A 94 27.62 -14.01 8.65
CA LEU A 94 27.88 -14.13 10.09
C LEU A 94 28.14 -15.61 10.40
N LYS A 95 29.33 -15.94 10.90
CA LYS A 95 29.73 -17.33 11.13
C LYS A 95 30.48 -17.53 12.44
N ALA A 96 30.39 -18.74 12.99
CA ALA A 96 31.33 -19.20 14.01
C ALA A 96 32.76 -19.31 13.43
N GLU A 97 33.78 -19.05 14.26
CA GLU A 97 35.19 -19.25 13.92
C GLU A 97 35.45 -20.69 13.48
N THR A 98 35.12 -21.64 14.36
CA THR A 98 35.03 -23.06 14.02
C THR A 98 33.56 -23.50 14.05
N PRO A 99 33.06 -24.27 13.05
CA PRO A 99 31.71 -24.84 13.13
C PRO A 99 31.49 -25.62 14.44
N GLY A 100 30.51 -25.18 15.23
CA GLY A 100 30.19 -25.72 16.55
C GLY A 100 31.05 -25.20 17.71
N GLY A 101 32.05 -24.36 17.43
CA GLY A 101 32.94 -23.76 18.42
C GLY A 101 32.33 -22.58 19.19
N VAL A 102 31.33 -21.91 18.58
CA VAL A 102 30.50 -20.90 19.25
C VAL A 102 29.25 -21.55 19.81
N VAL A 103 29.19 -21.68 21.13
CA VAL A 103 28.09 -22.33 21.85
C VAL A 103 27.28 -21.30 22.63
N PHE A 104 26.00 -21.16 22.30
CA PHE A 104 25.04 -20.39 23.09
C PHE A 104 24.31 -21.34 24.05
N ASN A 105 24.41 -21.14 25.36
CA ASN A 105 23.84 -22.07 26.36
C ASN A 105 22.68 -21.49 27.20
N ASN A 106 22.32 -20.23 26.96
CA ASN A 106 21.25 -19.54 27.66
C ASN A 106 20.18 -18.96 26.71
N GLY A 107 20.17 -19.41 25.46
CA GLY A 107 19.09 -19.07 24.53
C GLY A 107 19.18 -17.70 23.86
N LEU A 108 20.36 -17.30 23.38
CA LEU A 108 20.53 -16.15 22.48
C LEU A 108 19.59 -16.26 21.27
N GLN A 109 18.77 -15.24 21.08
CA GLN A 109 17.74 -15.18 20.03
C GLN A 109 18.29 -14.44 18.80
N MET A 110 17.65 -14.60 17.62
CA MET A 110 18.15 -13.93 16.41
C MET A 110 17.04 -13.44 15.47
N ASP A 111 17.20 -12.19 15.01
CA ASP A 111 16.48 -11.60 13.88
C ASP A 111 17.41 -11.53 12.67
N ILE A 112 16.97 -12.07 11.54
CA ILE A 112 17.67 -11.97 10.25
C ILE A 112 16.81 -11.10 9.33
N ALA A 113 17.30 -9.95 8.86
CA ALA A 113 16.48 -8.99 8.13
C ALA A 113 17.25 -8.28 7.01
N GLY A 114 16.68 -8.23 5.80
CA GLY A 114 17.32 -7.64 4.62
C GLY A 114 17.54 -8.69 3.53
N ASN A 115 18.64 -8.63 2.78
CA ASN A 115 18.80 -9.48 1.59
C ASN A 115 20.17 -10.15 1.54
N TYR A 116 20.23 -11.41 1.07
CA TYR A 116 21.47 -12.17 0.89
C TYR A 116 22.37 -12.22 2.13
N LEU A 117 21.78 -12.58 3.28
CA LEU A 117 22.48 -12.78 4.55
C LEU A 117 22.72 -14.26 4.81
N ILE A 118 23.85 -14.61 5.41
CA ILE A 118 24.19 -16.00 5.75
C ILE A 118 24.53 -16.09 7.25
N VAL A 119 23.90 -17.03 7.96
CA VAL A 119 24.23 -17.43 9.34
C VAL A 119 24.77 -18.85 9.33
N GLU A 120 25.95 -19.07 9.90
CA GLU A 120 26.66 -20.34 9.76
C GLU A 120 27.38 -20.84 11.02
N GLY A 121 27.22 -22.13 11.33
CA GLY A 121 28.14 -22.84 12.21
C GLY A 121 27.88 -22.69 13.72
N PHE A 122 26.78 -22.07 14.13
CA PHE A 122 26.47 -21.84 15.54
C PHE A 122 25.82 -23.06 16.22
N HIS A 123 26.04 -23.20 17.53
CA HIS A 123 25.46 -24.27 18.34
C HIS A 123 24.69 -23.70 19.54
N TRP A 124 23.37 -23.75 19.47
CA TRP A 124 22.49 -23.49 20.61
C TRP A 124 22.29 -24.77 21.40
N LYS A 125 22.68 -24.78 22.68
CA LYS A 125 22.69 -25.97 23.53
C LYS A 125 22.05 -25.69 24.89
N GLY A 126 20.78 -26.06 25.02
CA GLY A 126 19.97 -25.78 26.20
C GLY A 126 19.58 -24.31 26.32
N GLY A 127 19.18 -23.91 27.53
CA GLY A 127 18.67 -22.57 27.81
C GLY A 127 17.16 -22.44 27.55
N TYR A 128 16.69 -21.20 27.55
CA TYR A 128 15.28 -20.86 27.33
C TYR A 128 15.14 -19.99 26.10
N GLY A 129 14.09 -20.21 25.30
CA GLY A 129 13.84 -19.43 24.09
C GLY A 129 12.52 -18.68 24.12
N ALA A 130 12.47 -17.57 23.40
CA ALA A 130 11.23 -16.85 23.12
C ALA A 130 10.34 -17.65 22.16
N SER A 131 9.03 -17.38 22.17
CA SER A 131 8.02 -18.03 21.30
C SER A 131 8.42 -18.14 19.82
N ASN A 132 9.17 -17.18 19.28
CA ASN A 132 9.84 -17.28 17.98
C ASN A 132 11.34 -17.05 18.18
N PHE A 133 12.11 -18.12 18.24
CA PHE A 133 13.51 -18.08 18.66
C PHE A 133 14.42 -17.40 17.62
N ILE A 134 14.48 -17.96 16.41
CA ILE A 134 15.13 -17.35 15.25
C ILE A 134 14.03 -16.95 14.26
N GLN A 135 14.02 -15.69 13.82
CA GLN A 135 13.03 -15.20 12.85
C GLN A 135 13.68 -14.45 11.69
N PHE A 136 13.18 -14.70 10.49
CA PHE A 136 13.65 -14.08 9.24
C PHE A 136 12.99 -12.71 9.00
N ARG A 137 12.91 -11.91 10.06
CA ARG A 137 12.44 -10.52 10.02
C ARG A 137 12.98 -9.72 11.20
N ASN A 138 12.95 -8.40 11.07
CA ASN A 138 13.01 -7.46 12.18
C ASN A 138 11.93 -6.39 11.96
N GLY A 139 10.87 -6.43 12.77
CA GLY A 139 9.64 -5.67 12.51
C GLY A 139 9.05 -6.03 11.14
N THR A 140 8.90 -5.03 10.27
CA THR A 140 8.41 -5.19 8.88
C THR A 140 9.53 -5.32 7.85
N THR A 141 10.79 -5.41 8.28
CA THR A 141 11.91 -5.72 7.39
C THR A 141 12.08 -7.23 7.31
N TYR A 142 11.65 -7.84 6.21
CA TYR A 142 11.72 -9.28 5.99
C TYR A 142 13.05 -9.68 5.35
N ALA A 143 13.54 -10.87 5.68
CA ALA A 143 14.68 -11.44 4.98
C ALA A 143 14.28 -11.91 3.58
N GLN A 144 15.20 -11.74 2.64
CA GLN A 144 15.07 -12.17 1.26
C GLN A 144 16.34 -12.92 0.88
N ASN A 145 16.21 -14.05 0.17
CA ASN A 145 17.34 -14.83 -0.36
C ASN A 145 18.44 -15.12 0.69
N SER A 146 18.07 -15.25 1.96
CA SER A 146 19.00 -15.39 3.09
C SER A 146 19.00 -16.81 3.62
N THR A 147 20.10 -17.24 4.23
CA THR A 147 20.34 -18.63 4.59
C THR A 147 20.80 -18.76 6.03
N ILE A 148 20.22 -19.70 6.76
CA ILE A 148 20.84 -20.28 7.96
C ILE A 148 21.32 -21.68 7.61
N ARG A 149 22.57 -22.00 7.95
CA ARG A 149 23.13 -23.30 7.61
C ARG A 149 24.14 -23.85 8.61
N ASN A 150 24.30 -25.16 8.60
CA ASN A 150 25.31 -25.84 9.41
C ASN A 150 25.20 -25.45 10.89
N CYS A 151 23.99 -25.27 11.41
CA CYS A 151 23.76 -24.86 12.79
C CYS A 151 23.14 -26.02 13.59
N VAL A 152 23.33 -26.02 14.90
CA VAL A 152 22.69 -26.98 15.81
C VAL A 152 21.81 -26.23 16.80
N ILE A 153 20.56 -26.66 16.95
CA ILE A 153 19.69 -26.25 18.05
C ILE A 153 19.33 -27.51 18.84
N ASP A 154 19.75 -27.57 20.10
CA ASP A 154 19.68 -28.77 20.94
C ASP A 154 19.05 -28.44 22.30
N GLY A 155 17.86 -28.98 22.56
CA GLY A 155 17.27 -28.99 23.90
C GLY A 155 16.84 -27.63 24.46
N LEU A 156 16.47 -26.67 23.61
CA LEU A 156 16.01 -25.35 24.05
C LEU A 156 14.61 -25.43 24.69
N GLY A 157 14.49 -24.98 25.94
CA GLY A 157 13.26 -25.00 26.74
C GLY A 157 12.40 -23.73 26.61
N VAL A 158 11.23 -23.75 27.26
CA VAL A 158 10.41 -22.55 27.51
C VAL A 158 10.82 -21.94 28.84
N GLU A 159 10.86 -20.61 28.90
CA GLU A 159 11.13 -19.87 30.14
C GLU A 159 10.11 -20.28 31.23
N PRO A 160 10.54 -20.61 32.47
CA PRO A 160 9.64 -21.16 33.47
C PRO A 160 8.49 -20.23 33.88
N GLY A 161 8.70 -18.91 33.84
CA GLY A 161 7.65 -17.91 34.06
C GLY A 161 6.55 -17.98 33.00
N ASP A 162 6.94 -17.91 31.73
CA ASP A 162 6.03 -18.03 30.58
C ASP A 162 5.23 -19.34 30.61
N ALA A 163 5.89 -20.45 30.98
CA ALA A 163 5.23 -21.75 31.11
C ALA A 163 4.17 -21.75 32.24
N ALA A 164 4.50 -21.16 33.39
CA ALA A 164 3.59 -21.07 34.53
C ALA A 164 2.39 -20.14 34.26
N GLU A 165 2.60 -19.04 33.52
CA GLU A 165 1.53 -18.14 33.08
C GLU A 165 0.59 -18.84 32.10
N ALA A 166 1.12 -19.52 31.10
CA ALA A 166 0.31 -20.27 30.14
C ALA A 166 -0.50 -21.38 30.81
N GLU A 167 0.08 -22.11 31.77
CA GLU A 167 -0.61 -23.16 32.51
C GLU A 167 -1.82 -22.61 33.30
N GLN A 168 -1.70 -21.42 33.92
CA GLN A 168 -2.81 -20.77 34.64
C GLN A 168 -4.00 -20.44 33.71
N ASP A 169 -3.71 -20.11 32.46
CA ASP A 169 -4.71 -19.76 31.45
C ASP A 169 -5.22 -20.98 30.66
N GLY A 170 -4.74 -22.19 30.99
CA GLY A 170 -5.04 -23.41 30.21
C GLY A 170 -4.47 -23.37 28.79
N ALA A 171 -3.47 -22.52 28.55
CA ALA A 171 -2.77 -22.37 27.29
C ALA A 171 -1.47 -23.17 27.29
N ILE A 172 -0.89 -23.36 26.10
CA ILE A 172 0.44 -23.97 25.92
C ILE A 172 1.32 -22.98 25.17
N VAL A 173 2.53 -22.73 25.68
CA VAL A 173 3.49 -21.84 25.03
C VAL A 173 3.99 -22.49 23.74
N LYS A 174 3.69 -21.86 22.60
CA LYS A 174 4.14 -22.30 21.28
C LYS A 174 5.55 -21.78 21.03
N HIS A 175 6.53 -22.60 21.30
CA HIS A 175 7.95 -22.29 21.17
C HIS A 175 8.49 -22.78 19.82
N ARG A 176 8.62 -21.84 18.88
CA ARG A 176 9.07 -22.09 17.50
C ARG A 176 10.56 -21.79 17.36
N TRP A 177 11.32 -22.72 16.79
CA TRP A 177 12.78 -22.55 16.72
C TRP A 177 13.23 -21.70 15.53
N ILE A 178 12.72 -21.95 14.33
CA ILE A 178 12.96 -21.09 13.15
C ILE A 178 11.62 -20.69 12.54
N VAL A 179 11.43 -19.38 12.35
CA VAL A 179 10.29 -18.82 11.62
C VAL A 179 10.79 -18.10 10.37
N LEU A 180 10.48 -18.69 9.22
CA LEU A 180 10.75 -18.13 7.91
C LEU A 180 9.65 -17.13 7.54
N TYR A 181 10.06 -15.90 7.24
CA TYR A 181 9.25 -14.85 6.62
C TYR A 181 9.92 -14.42 5.31
N GLY A 182 9.26 -13.56 4.53
CA GLY A 182 9.82 -13.03 3.29
C GLY A 182 9.86 -14.09 2.19
N ASN A 183 10.85 -14.04 1.28
CA ASN A 183 10.91 -14.94 0.12
C ASN A 183 12.31 -15.55 -0.06
N ASN A 184 12.34 -16.73 -0.68
CA ASN A 184 13.56 -17.39 -1.17
C ASN A 184 14.62 -17.71 -0.11
N ASN A 185 14.29 -17.63 1.17
CA ASN A 185 15.16 -17.97 2.28
C ASN A 185 15.40 -19.48 2.39
N SER A 186 16.48 -19.87 3.09
CA SER A 186 16.92 -21.26 3.16
C SER A 186 17.37 -21.69 4.56
N VAL A 187 17.01 -22.92 4.94
CA VAL A 187 17.48 -23.64 6.13
C VAL A 187 18.18 -24.91 5.67
N LEU A 188 19.51 -24.94 5.77
CA LEU A 188 20.32 -25.97 5.10
C LEU A 188 21.30 -26.66 6.06
N TYR A 189 21.36 -27.99 6.05
CA TYR A 189 22.34 -28.74 6.85
C TYR A 189 22.33 -28.39 8.35
N CYS A 190 21.17 -28.01 8.91
CA CYS A 190 21.02 -27.79 10.34
C CYS A 190 20.64 -29.08 11.05
N SER A 191 21.05 -29.24 12.31
CA SER A 191 20.57 -30.31 13.18
C SER A 191 19.68 -29.74 14.29
N PHE A 192 18.49 -30.29 14.42
CA PHE A 192 17.49 -29.93 15.43
C PHE A 192 17.29 -31.12 16.35
N LEU A 193 17.69 -30.99 17.61
CA LEU A 193 17.86 -32.11 18.52
C LEU A 193 17.06 -31.91 19.81
N ASN A 194 16.38 -32.95 20.29
CA ASN A 194 15.86 -33.03 21.66
C ASN A 194 14.84 -31.93 22.03
N LYS A 195 13.96 -31.52 21.11
CA LYS A 195 12.89 -30.56 21.44
C LYS A 195 11.85 -31.23 22.34
N SER A 196 11.50 -30.60 23.46
CA SER A 196 10.50 -31.11 24.42
C SER A 196 9.38 -30.11 24.72
N THR A 197 9.28 -29.06 23.92
CA THR A 197 8.29 -27.98 24.09
C THR A 197 7.33 -27.97 22.91
N ALA A 198 6.14 -27.39 23.05
CA ALA A 198 5.21 -27.21 21.94
C ALA A 198 5.71 -26.17 20.92
N GLY A 199 5.08 -26.08 19.74
CA GLY A 199 5.42 -25.14 18.67
C GLY A 199 6.33 -25.74 17.58
N ALA A 200 6.18 -25.31 16.33
CA ALA A 200 6.90 -25.94 15.22
C ALA A 200 8.44 -25.80 15.31
N LEU A 201 9.19 -26.80 14.84
CA LEU A 201 10.65 -26.69 14.71
C LEU A 201 11.02 -25.68 13.62
N VAL A 202 10.40 -25.81 12.44
CA VAL A 202 10.46 -24.81 11.36
C VAL A 202 9.05 -24.41 10.94
N LEU A 203 8.74 -23.12 11.02
CA LEU A 203 7.50 -22.53 10.52
C LEU A 203 7.79 -21.64 9.31
N VAL A 204 7.07 -21.84 8.22
CA VAL A 204 6.93 -20.85 7.15
C VAL A 204 5.69 -20.01 7.43
N GLU A 205 5.90 -18.74 7.72
CA GLU A 205 4.85 -17.77 8.02
C GLU A 205 4.54 -16.92 6.78
N LEU A 206 3.26 -16.86 6.41
CA LEU A 206 2.80 -16.37 5.11
C LEU A 206 1.91 -15.13 5.19
N GLU A 207 1.67 -14.59 6.39
CA GLU A 207 0.87 -13.37 6.59
C GLU A 207 1.32 -12.23 5.67
N TYR A 208 2.63 -11.93 5.66
CA TYR A 208 3.21 -10.90 4.82
C TYR A 208 2.89 -11.10 3.34
N ASN A 209 3.11 -12.31 2.82
CA ASN A 209 2.88 -12.65 1.43
C ASN A 209 1.39 -12.55 1.07
N ALA A 210 0.52 -12.99 1.99
CA ALA A 210 -0.92 -12.91 1.81
C ALA A 210 -1.45 -11.48 1.78
N GLU A 211 -0.82 -10.56 2.53
CA GLU A 211 -1.16 -9.14 2.56
C GLU A 211 -0.61 -8.37 1.35
N THR A 212 0.56 -8.74 0.83
CA THR A 212 1.14 -8.07 -0.33
C THR A 212 0.54 -8.58 -1.64
N ASN A 213 0.67 -9.88 -1.89
CA ASN A 213 0.17 -10.54 -3.10
C ASN A 213 0.29 -12.07 -2.92
N ARG A 214 -0.85 -12.74 -2.75
CA ARG A 214 -0.94 -14.20 -2.58
C ARG A 214 -0.42 -14.98 -3.78
N CYS A 215 -0.39 -14.36 -4.97
CA CYS A 215 0.04 -15.01 -6.20
C CYS A 215 1.55 -14.89 -6.46
N ASP A 216 2.27 -14.10 -5.66
CA ASP A 216 3.73 -14.04 -5.76
C ASP A 216 4.35 -15.26 -5.08
N ILE A 217 5.30 -15.89 -5.76
CA ILE A 217 5.97 -17.10 -5.26
C ILE A 217 6.82 -16.77 -4.03
N VAL A 218 6.62 -17.53 -2.95
CA VAL A 218 7.41 -17.40 -1.71
C VAL A 218 8.77 -18.11 -1.82
N GLY A 219 8.79 -19.37 -2.26
CA GLY A 219 9.98 -20.07 -2.75
C GLY A 219 11.06 -20.42 -1.71
N HIS A 220 10.70 -20.67 -0.45
CA HIS A 220 11.69 -21.08 0.56
C HIS A 220 12.27 -22.48 0.31
N THR A 221 13.43 -22.77 0.91
CA THR A 221 14.11 -24.07 0.83
C THR A 221 14.47 -24.59 2.22
N ILE A 222 14.02 -25.78 2.58
CA ILE A 222 14.39 -26.47 3.82
C ILE A 222 15.00 -27.81 3.40
N SER A 223 16.33 -27.88 3.36
CA SER A 223 17.03 -29.02 2.75
C SER A 223 18.22 -29.56 3.52
N ASN A 224 18.45 -30.87 3.42
CA ASN A 224 19.56 -31.57 4.05
C ASN A 224 19.64 -31.38 5.58
N ASN A 225 18.52 -31.11 6.26
CA ASN A 225 18.48 -30.95 7.71
C ASN A 225 18.24 -32.28 8.43
N TYR A 226 18.72 -32.36 9.66
CA TYR A 226 18.50 -33.49 10.56
C TYR A 226 17.58 -33.09 11.70
N PHE A 227 16.48 -33.82 11.89
CA PHE A 227 15.52 -33.62 12.96
C PHE A 227 15.50 -34.87 13.84
N TYR A 228 15.87 -34.72 15.10
CA TYR A 228 16.01 -35.84 16.03
C TYR A 228 15.27 -35.59 17.33
N LYS A 229 14.45 -36.57 17.70
CA LYS A 229 13.84 -36.67 19.03
C LYS A 229 13.08 -35.40 19.41
N TYR A 230 12.09 -35.07 18.60
CA TYR A 230 11.07 -34.11 18.99
C TYR A 230 10.04 -34.86 19.83
N GLU A 231 10.03 -34.63 21.14
CA GLU A 231 9.13 -35.28 22.07
C GLU A 231 7.66 -35.04 21.71
N LYS A 232 6.85 -36.07 21.92
CA LYS A 232 5.40 -36.02 21.69
C LYS A 232 4.72 -35.16 22.74
N MET A 233 3.97 -34.13 22.33
CA MET A 233 3.27 -33.25 23.29
C MET A 233 2.06 -33.90 23.95
N ASP A 234 1.40 -34.83 23.25
CA ASP A 234 0.29 -35.61 23.77
C ASP A 234 0.51 -37.11 23.48
N PRO A 235 0.62 -37.97 24.52
CA PRO A 235 0.84 -39.40 24.33
C PRO A 235 -0.29 -40.08 23.55
N SER A 236 -1.48 -39.48 23.50
CA SER A 236 -2.62 -39.95 22.70
C SER A 236 -2.58 -39.43 21.26
N LEU A 237 -1.40 -39.35 20.62
CA LEU A 237 -1.14 -38.91 19.22
C LEU A 237 -2.12 -37.91 18.58
N SER A 238 -2.58 -36.91 19.35
CA SER A 238 -3.48 -35.88 18.87
C SER A 238 -2.69 -34.70 18.28
N ASN A 239 -3.39 -33.77 17.63
CA ASN A 239 -2.84 -32.46 17.32
C ASN A 239 -2.80 -31.64 18.61
N SER A 240 -1.61 -31.29 19.09
CA SER A 240 -1.45 -30.55 20.33
C SER A 240 -0.33 -29.51 20.23
N GLY A 241 -0.65 -28.27 20.61
CA GLY A 241 0.32 -27.20 20.77
C GLY A 241 1.00 -26.68 19.50
N ASP A 242 0.44 -26.97 18.31
CA ASP A 242 1.04 -26.61 17.02
C ASP A 242 2.49 -27.11 16.89
N SER A 243 2.67 -28.40 17.11
CA SER A 243 3.96 -29.03 17.41
C SER A 243 4.49 -29.84 16.23
N GLU A 244 4.27 -29.38 15.01
CA GLU A 244 4.82 -30.03 13.82
C GLU A 244 6.33 -29.90 13.75
N THR A 245 7.01 -30.83 13.10
CA THR A 245 8.43 -30.64 12.81
C THR A 245 8.60 -29.54 11.76
N ILE A 246 7.78 -29.56 10.70
CA ILE A 246 7.73 -28.47 9.72
C ILE A 246 6.28 -28.09 9.46
N ARG A 247 5.95 -26.81 9.57
CA ARG A 247 4.67 -26.25 9.14
C ARG A 247 4.89 -25.27 8.00
N VAL A 248 4.22 -25.49 6.87
CA VAL A 248 4.31 -24.63 5.68
C VAL A 248 3.00 -23.86 5.49
N GLY A 249 2.89 -22.69 6.12
CA GLY A 249 1.69 -21.83 6.10
C GLY A 249 0.69 -22.13 7.23
N THR A 250 -0.47 -21.50 7.14
CA THR A 250 -1.60 -21.63 8.08
C THR A 250 -2.94 -21.63 7.31
N SER A 251 -4.04 -22.00 7.96
CA SER A 251 -5.36 -22.00 7.33
C SER A 251 -5.77 -20.63 6.77
N GLU A 252 -5.35 -19.55 7.42
CA GLU A 252 -5.66 -18.17 7.04
C GLU A 252 -5.02 -17.76 5.70
N PHE A 253 -3.92 -18.42 5.34
CA PHE A 253 -3.08 -18.11 4.18
C PHE A 253 -2.91 -19.31 3.25
N GLN A 254 -3.87 -20.25 3.30
CA GLN A 254 -3.76 -21.55 2.62
C GLN A 254 -3.68 -21.49 1.10
N ASN A 255 -4.07 -20.38 0.48
CA ASN A 255 -4.04 -20.20 -0.96
C ASN A 255 -2.89 -19.27 -1.43
N VAL A 256 -1.89 -19.03 -0.58
CA VAL A 256 -0.66 -18.37 -1.01
C VAL A 256 0.13 -19.34 -1.89
N ASP A 257 0.57 -18.90 -3.07
CA ASP A 257 1.45 -19.68 -3.96
C ASP A 257 2.85 -19.79 -3.32
N CYS A 258 3.01 -20.78 -2.46
CA CYS A 258 4.16 -20.83 -1.56
C CYS A 258 5.37 -21.48 -2.23
N ARG A 259 5.20 -22.64 -2.86
CA ARG A 259 6.29 -23.39 -3.52
C ARG A 259 7.54 -23.56 -2.65
N THR A 260 7.34 -23.68 -1.34
CA THR A 260 8.43 -24.07 -0.46
C THR A 260 8.86 -25.48 -0.81
N THR A 261 10.17 -25.68 -0.97
CA THR A 261 10.77 -27.00 -1.19
C THR A 261 11.32 -27.53 0.12
N VAL A 262 10.78 -28.65 0.58
CA VAL A 262 11.28 -29.42 1.72
C VAL A 262 11.88 -30.71 1.19
N SER A 263 13.22 -30.79 1.13
CA SER A 263 13.87 -31.91 0.45
C SER A 263 15.08 -32.47 1.17
N ASN A 264 15.38 -33.75 0.93
CA ASN A 264 16.61 -34.38 1.43
C ASN A 264 16.79 -34.32 2.96
N ASN A 265 15.73 -34.12 3.73
CA ASN A 265 15.83 -34.05 5.19
C ASN A 265 15.71 -35.44 5.82
N TYR A 266 16.31 -35.61 6.99
CA TYR A 266 16.26 -36.84 7.77
C TYR A 266 15.57 -36.61 9.11
N PHE A 267 14.42 -37.26 9.31
CA PHE A 267 13.59 -37.17 10.50
C PHE A 267 13.68 -38.49 11.27
N VAL A 268 14.01 -38.41 12.55
CA VAL A 268 14.13 -39.58 13.44
C VAL A 268 13.43 -39.26 14.76
N GLU A 269 12.36 -40.00 15.08
CA GLU A 269 11.56 -39.77 16.31
C GLU A 269 11.12 -38.29 16.41
N ALA A 270 10.73 -37.72 15.27
CA ALA A 270 10.31 -36.33 15.15
C ALA A 270 8.80 -36.22 15.46
N ASP A 271 8.45 -36.49 16.72
CA ASP A 271 7.12 -36.94 17.11
C ASP A 271 6.16 -35.84 17.57
N GLY A 272 6.58 -34.58 17.69
CA GLY A 272 5.83 -33.45 18.29
C GLY A 272 4.29 -33.57 18.31
N GLU A 273 3.67 -33.77 17.14
CA GLU A 273 2.26 -34.15 16.98
C GLU A 273 2.04 -35.17 15.84
N ASN A 274 0.80 -35.50 15.48
CA ASN A 274 0.51 -36.47 14.41
C ASN A 274 0.78 -35.93 12.99
N GLU A 275 1.00 -34.62 12.84
CA GLU A 275 1.49 -33.98 11.62
C GLU A 275 3.00 -33.75 11.75
N ILE A 276 3.83 -34.62 11.16
CA ILE A 276 5.29 -34.43 11.19
C ILE A 276 5.64 -33.21 10.32
N ILE A 277 5.12 -33.23 9.10
CA ILE A 277 5.10 -32.08 8.20
C ILE A 277 3.63 -31.77 7.93
N THR A 278 3.26 -30.49 8.02
CA THR A 278 1.93 -30.01 7.63
C THR A 278 2.04 -29.01 6.48
N ASN A 279 1.36 -29.30 5.39
CA ASN A 279 1.16 -28.40 4.26
C ASN A 279 -0.08 -27.57 4.50
N LYS A 280 0.05 -26.25 4.53
CA LYS A 280 -1.06 -25.31 4.67
C LYS A 280 -0.90 -24.12 3.71
N SER A 281 -0.49 -24.41 2.48
CA SER A 281 -0.31 -23.44 1.39
C SER A 281 -0.16 -24.16 0.04
N ASP A 282 -0.29 -23.43 -1.07
CA ASP A 282 -0.33 -24.02 -2.40
C ASP A 282 1.07 -24.38 -2.93
N ASN A 283 1.10 -25.40 -3.81
CA ASN A 283 2.20 -25.75 -4.72
C ASN A 283 3.54 -26.14 -4.06
N ASN A 284 3.55 -26.54 -2.79
CA ASN A 284 4.77 -26.95 -2.10
C ASN A 284 5.32 -28.30 -2.59
N ILE A 285 6.62 -28.52 -2.42
CA ILE A 285 7.33 -29.71 -2.88
C ILE A 285 7.98 -30.41 -1.68
N TYR A 286 7.67 -31.68 -1.47
CA TYR A 286 8.22 -32.55 -0.43
C TYR A 286 8.95 -33.73 -1.09
N GLN A 287 10.29 -33.66 -1.17
CA GLN A 287 11.05 -34.56 -2.04
C GLN A 287 12.23 -35.26 -1.34
N ASN A 288 12.40 -36.57 -1.53
CA ASN A 288 13.57 -37.33 -1.08
C ASN A 288 13.84 -37.22 0.43
N ASN A 289 12.81 -37.00 1.25
CA ASN A 289 12.95 -36.98 2.70
C ASN A 289 12.92 -38.42 3.25
N THR A 290 13.61 -38.66 4.35
CA THR A 290 13.56 -39.93 5.08
C THR A 290 12.95 -39.72 6.47
N PHE A 291 11.83 -40.37 6.75
CA PHE A 291 11.17 -40.42 8.04
C PHE A 291 11.42 -41.76 8.69
N ARG A 292 11.92 -41.79 9.93
CA ARG A 292 12.27 -43.03 10.61
C ARG A 292 11.72 -43.03 12.03
N ARG A 293 10.85 -44.00 12.34
CA ARG A 293 10.16 -44.12 13.63
C ARG A 293 9.42 -42.83 14.06
N CYS A 294 8.96 -42.03 13.09
CA CYS A 294 8.24 -40.79 13.38
C CYS A 294 6.74 -41.09 13.55
N ARG A 295 6.19 -40.77 14.73
CA ARG A 295 4.80 -41.08 15.11
C ARG A 295 3.81 -40.02 14.63
N GLY A 296 3.67 -39.93 13.32
CA GLY A 296 2.80 -39.03 12.59
C GLY A 296 2.88 -39.26 11.08
N SER A 297 2.30 -38.34 10.30
CA SER A 297 2.28 -38.39 8.83
C SER A 297 2.81 -37.10 8.21
N LEU A 298 3.26 -37.16 6.96
CA LEU A 298 3.30 -35.99 6.09
C LEU A 298 1.86 -35.68 5.68
N THR A 299 1.35 -34.54 6.13
CA THR A 299 -0.06 -34.17 5.96
C THR A 299 -0.22 -33.02 4.98
N LEU A 300 -0.94 -33.27 3.89
CA LEU A 300 -1.45 -32.26 2.98
C LEU A 300 -2.73 -31.71 3.59
N ARG A 301 -2.62 -30.72 4.48
CA ARG A 301 -3.72 -30.32 5.38
C ARG A 301 -4.62 -29.25 4.76
N HIS A 302 -4.02 -28.26 4.10
CA HIS A 302 -4.68 -27.20 3.33
C HIS A 302 -3.80 -26.75 2.17
N GLY A 303 -4.40 -26.13 1.16
CA GLY A 303 -3.72 -25.60 -0.01
C GLY A 303 -3.44 -26.69 -1.02
N SER A 304 -3.69 -26.42 -2.30
CA SER A 304 -3.70 -27.40 -3.38
C SER A 304 -2.35 -27.49 -4.11
N GLY A 305 -2.22 -28.46 -5.02
CA GLY A 305 -1.07 -28.52 -5.93
C GLY A 305 0.26 -29.04 -5.33
N ALA A 306 0.26 -29.52 -4.09
CA ALA A 306 1.47 -30.07 -3.46
C ALA A 306 2.00 -31.34 -4.17
N THR A 307 3.33 -31.46 -4.26
CA THR A 307 4.03 -32.65 -4.78
C THR A 307 4.78 -33.37 -3.66
N VAL A 308 4.51 -34.66 -3.46
CA VAL A 308 5.18 -35.56 -2.51
C VAL A 308 5.87 -36.66 -3.30
N GLU A 309 7.19 -36.56 -3.46
CA GLU A 309 7.95 -37.43 -4.36
C GLU A 309 9.18 -38.08 -3.72
N GLY A 310 9.38 -39.38 -3.96
CA GLY A 310 10.66 -40.04 -3.65
C GLY A 310 10.98 -40.14 -2.15
N ASN A 311 10.00 -39.96 -1.27
CA ASN A 311 10.21 -39.98 0.17
C ASN A 311 10.23 -41.42 0.70
N TYR A 312 11.00 -41.65 1.76
CA TYR A 312 11.05 -42.89 2.52
C TYR A 312 10.37 -42.71 3.87
N PHE A 313 9.39 -43.57 4.18
CA PHE A 313 8.74 -43.66 5.49
C PHE A 313 9.05 -45.03 6.09
N LEU A 314 9.92 -45.07 7.10
CA LEU A 314 10.42 -46.28 7.74
C LEU A 314 9.89 -46.32 9.18
N GLY A 315 8.72 -46.93 9.36
CA GLY A 315 8.05 -47.00 10.66
C GLY A 315 8.75 -47.94 11.66
N GLU A 316 9.44 -48.97 11.15
CA GLU A 316 10.12 -50.01 11.95
C GLU A 316 9.22 -50.65 13.02
N ASN A 317 7.92 -50.75 12.74
CA ASN A 317 6.91 -51.27 13.65
C ASN A 317 6.78 -50.46 14.96
N VAL A 318 7.12 -49.17 14.92
CA VAL A 318 6.80 -48.26 16.03
C VAL A 318 5.35 -47.81 15.90
N ASP A 319 4.59 -47.96 16.98
CA ASP A 319 3.18 -47.55 17.03
C ASP A 319 3.01 -46.05 16.79
N GLY A 320 2.00 -45.70 15.99
CA GLY A 320 1.65 -44.33 15.64
C GLY A 320 2.38 -43.80 14.40
N THR A 321 3.20 -44.62 13.76
CA THR A 321 3.92 -44.24 12.53
C THR A 321 2.99 -44.23 11.32
N GLY A 322 3.08 -43.19 10.50
CA GLY A 322 2.28 -43.02 9.30
C GLY A 322 3.12 -42.67 8.08
N GLY A 323 2.50 -42.75 6.90
CA GLY A 323 3.02 -42.26 5.65
C GLY A 323 2.46 -40.88 5.34
N ILE A 324 1.43 -40.85 4.48
CA ILE A 324 0.92 -39.62 3.86
C ILE A 324 -0.57 -39.47 4.14
N ARG A 325 -1.01 -38.28 4.54
CA ARG A 325 -2.43 -37.94 4.72
C ARG A 325 -2.84 -36.83 3.76
N ILE A 326 -3.92 -37.05 3.04
CA ILE A 326 -4.36 -36.22 1.91
C ILE A 326 -5.68 -35.54 2.26
N VAL A 327 -5.68 -34.22 2.13
CA VAL A 327 -6.82 -33.30 2.12
C VAL A 327 -6.53 -32.29 1.00
N ASP A 328 -7.56 -31.65 0.45
CA ASP A 328 -7.42 -30.65 -0.62
C ASP A 328 -6.99 -31.25 -1.97
N SER A 329 -6.92 -30.42 -3.01
CA SER A 329 -6.91 -30.86 -4.41
C SER A 329 -5.56 -30.80 -5.12
N ASP A 330 -5.51 -31.37 -6.32
CA ASP A 330 -4.41 -31.26 -7.29
C ASP A 330 -3.06 -31.81 -6.82
N HIS A 331 -3.08 -32.72 -5.84
CA HIS A 331 -1.87 -33.28 -5.26
C HIS A 331 -1.25 -34.40 -6.09
N SER A 332 0.08 -34.44 -6.12
CA SER A 332 0.86 -35.51 -6.74
C SER A 332 1.68 -36.27 -5.70
N ILE A 333 1.27 -37.49 -5.38
CA ILE A 333 1.93 -38.40 -4.44
C ILE A 333 2.57 -39.54 -5.24
N ILE A 334 3.84 -39.35 -5.59
CA ILE A 334 4.49 -40.19 -6.59
C ILE A 334 5.79 -40.81 -6.09
N ASN A 335 6.07 -42.04 -6.51
CA ASN A 335 7.39 -42.64 -6.32
C ASN A 335 7.85 -42.75 -4.85
N ASN A 336 6.96 -42.78 -3.86
CA ASN A 336 7.31 -42.87 -2.44
C ASN A 336 7.43 -44.33 -1.98
N TYR A 337 8.22 -44.55 -0.92
CA TYR A 337 8.43 -45.85 -0.30
C TYR A 337 8.00 -45.82 1.17
N ILE A 338 7.02 -46.63 1.54
CA ILE A 338 6.43 -46.67 2.89
C ILE A 338 6.58 -48.09 3.44
N GLN A 339 7.23 -48.25 4.59
CA GLN A 339 7.53 -49.56 5.15
C GLN A 339 7.33 -49.62 6.67
N ASP A 340 6.74 -50.72 7.12
CA ASP A 340 6.58 -51.08 8.53
C ASP A 340 5.93 -49.95 9.36
N CYS A 341 5.09 -49.11 8.73
CA CYS A 341 4.30 -48.13 9.45
C CYS A 341 3.09 -48.85 10.08
N ILE A 342 2.91 -48.66 11.38
CA ILE A 342 1.87 -49.34 12.14
C ILE A 342 1.15 -48.39 13.09
N THR A 343 -0.12 -48.72 13.34
CA THR A 343 -0.97 -48.00 14.29
C THR A 343 -1.88 -49.01 14.97
N VAL A 344 -1.64 -49.27 16.25
CA VAL A 344 -2.33 -50.31 17.04
C VAL A 344 -3.37 -49.76 18.03
N ILE A 345 -3.51 -48.44 18.12
CA ILE A 345 -4.46 -47.72 18.99
C ILE A 345 -5.61 -47.07 18.17
N ASP A 346 -6.65 -46.56 18.83
CA ASP A 346 -7.85 -45.87 18.24
C ASP A 346 -7.54 -44.68 17.29
N GLN A 347 -6.26 -44.40 17.06
CA GLN A 347 -5.73 -43.37 16.18
C GLN A 347 -5.23 -43.90 14.84
N ALA A 348 -5.43 -45.21 14.61
CA ALA A 348 -5.31 -45.84 13.30
C ALA A 348 -6.18 -45.18 12.23
N LYS A 349 -7.04 -44.23 12.59
CA LYS A 349 -7.73 -43.39 11.62
C LYS A 349 -6.89 -42.27 11.00
N TRP A 350 -5.82 -41.82 11.66
CA TRP A 350 -5.07 -40.61 11.25
C TRP A 350 -3.70 -40.89 10.62
N ASN A 351 -3.04 -41.97 11.03
CA ASN A 351 -1.68 -42.33 10.63
C ASN A 351 -1.72 -43.75 10.05
N ASN A 352 -1.63 -43.88 8.74
CA ASN A 352 -1.67 -45.15 8.00
C ASN A 352 -0.67 -45.11 6.84
N GLY A 353 -0.74 -46.02 5.87
CA GLY A 353 0.06 -45.93 4.64
C GLY A 353 -0.20 -44.63 3.87
N ILE A 354 -1.28 -44.59 3.09
CA ILE A 354 -1.77 -43.39 2.40
C ILE A 354 -3.24 -43.21 2.78
N THR A 355 -3.52 -42.12 3.49
CA THR A 355 -4.86 -41.79 4.00
C THR A 355 -5.54 -40.75 3.13
N PHE A 356 -6.73 -41.08 2.64
CA PHE A 356 -7.64 -40.19 1.94
C PHE A 356 -8.72 -39.69 2.90
N MET A 357 -8.74 -38.38 3.14
CA MET A 357 -9.82 -37.74 3.89
C MET A 357 -10.97 -37.38 2.96
N GLY A 358 -12.22 -37.57 3.39
CA GLY A 358 -13.38 -37.21 2.55
C GLY A 358 -13.67 -35.72 2.49
N GLY A 359 -13.51 -34.99 3.61
CA GLY A 359 -13.71 -33.54 3.63
C GLY A 359 -15.14 -33.08 3.30
N SER A 360 -15.42 -31.79 3.52
CA SER A 360 -16.75 -31.20 3.24
C SER A 360 -16.70 -29.74 2.79
N THR A 361 -15.55 -29.08 2.97
CA THR A 361 -15.31 -27.71 2.50
C THR A 361 -14.93 -27.75 1.03
N ASN A 362 -15.33 -26.75 0.23
CA ASN A 362 -14.87 -26.68 -1.16
C ASN A 362 -13.33 -26.58 -1.23
N SER A 363 -12.76 -27.25 -2.22
CA SER A 363 -11.38 -27.07 -2.69
C SER A 363 -11.15 -25.59 -3.03
N GLN A 364 -9.96 -25.09 -2.72
CA GLN A 364 -9.61 -23.67 -2.88
C GLN A 364 -8.36 -23.53 -3.76
N ASP A 365 -8.55 -23.36 -5.07
CA ASP A 365 -7.43 -23.54 -6.01
C ASP A 365 -6.84 -22.25 -6.58
N ASN A 366 -7.13 -21.08 -6.00
CA ASN A 366 -6.45 -19.88 -6.50
C ASN A 366 -6.04 -18.86 -5.45
N CYS A 367 -4.87 -18.30 -5.72
CA CYS A 367 -4.25 -17.22 -4.96
C CYS A 367 -5.05 -15.92 -4.99
N ASN A 368 -6.00 -15.76 -5.91
CA ASN A 368 -6.90 -14.60 -5.94
C ASN A 368 -8.11 -14.73 -4.98
N SER A 369 -8.32 -15.90 -4.40
CA SER A 369 -9.41 -16.15 -3.47
C SER A 369 -9.14 -15.46 -2.13
N THR A 370 -10.18 -14.93 -1.51
CA THR A 370 -10.14 -14.47 -0.12
C THR A 370 -10.96 -15.38 0.80
N SER A 371 -11.66 -16.36 0.22
CA SER A 371 -12.35 -17.39 0.96
C SER A 371 -11.30 -18.39 1.44
N VAL A 372 -11.14 -18.52 2.76
CA VAL A 372 -10.25 -19.48 3.44
C VAL A 372 -11.03 -20.21 4.52
N SER A 373 -10.63 -21.44 4.85
CA SER A 373 -11.27 -22.29 5.85
C SER A 373 -10.26 -23.10 6.65
N ASN A 374 -10.49 -23.24 7.95
CA ASN A 374 -9.76 -24.19 8.80
C ASN A 374 -10.40 -25.59 8.80
N GLY A 375 -11.46 -25.80 8.02
CA GLY A 375 -12.13 -27.09 7.83
C GLY A 375 -11.31 -28.09 6.99
N TYR A 376 -11.92 -29.19 6.58
CA TYR A 376 -11.31 -30.18 5.68
C TYR A 376 -11.87 -29.99 4.28
N GLN A 377 -11.00 -29.63 3.34
CA GLN A 377 -11.30 -29.44 1.93
C GLN A 377 -11.57 -30.79 1.24
N LYS A 378 -12.40 -30.77 0.21
CA LYS A 378 -12.60 -31.90 -0.70
C LYS A 378 -11.28 -32.21 -1.40
N SER A 379 -11.01 -33.50 -1.59
CA SER A 379 -9.80 -33.95 -2.29
C SER A 379 -10.14 -34.29 -3.73
N GLU A 380 -9.84 -33.38 -4.65
CA GLU A 380 -10.13 -33.56 -6.08
C GLU A 380 -8.83 -33.66 -6.88
N ASP A 381 -8.87 -34.42 -7.98
CA ASP A 381 -7.75 -34.55 -8.93
C ASP A 381 -6.42 -35.03 -8.30
N ILE A 382 -6.53 -35.95 -7.33
CA ILE A 382 -5.38 -36.53 -6.64
C ILE A 382 -4.68 -37.59 -7.49
N THR A 383 -3.38 -37.44 -7.69
CA THR A 383 -2.54 -38.44 -8.34
C THR A 383 -1.74 -39.22 -7.30
N VAL A 384 -1.98 -40.52 -7.18
CA VAL A 384 -1.17 -41.43 -6.35
C VAL A 384 -0.55 -42.49 -7.26
N SER A 385 0.72 -42.36 -7.61
CA SER A 385 1.34 -43.29 -8.56
C SER A 385 2.73 -43.78 -8.21
N ASN A 386 3.03 -45.00 -8.65
CA ASN A 386 4.37 -45.58 -8.51
C ASN A 386 4.87 -45.62 -7.05
N ASN A 387 3.98 -45.73 -6.06
CA ASN A 387 4.40 -45.87 -4.67
C ASN A 387 4.60 -47.36 -4.31
N THR A 388 5.50 -47.65 -3.38
CA THR A 388 5.72 -48.99 -2.82
C THR A 388 5.39 -48.96 -1.33
N ILE A 389 4.45 -49.81 -0.91
CA ILE A 389 4.00 -49.93 0.48
C ILE A 389 4.28 -51.35 0.97
N VAL A 390 5.09 -51.50 2.02
CA VAL A 390 5.62 -52.78 2.49
C VAL A 390 5.31 -53.00 3.97
N ASN A 391 4.63 -54.09 4.33
CA ASN A 391 4.32 -54.45 5.72
C ASN A 391 3.63 -53.33 6.55
N THR A 392 3.05 -52.34 5.89
CA THR A 392 2.36 -51.22 6.54
C THR A 392 0.89 -51.56 6.69
N ASN A 393 0.34 -51.41 7.89
CA ASN A 393 -1.10 -51.61 8.09
C ASN A 393 -1.90 -50.51 7.35
N ALA A 394 -3.14 -50.82 6.98
CA ALA A 394 -4.03 -49.92 6.23
C ALA A 394 -3.31 -49.19 5.07
N PRO A 395 -2.80 -49.92 4.05
CA PRO A 395 -1.98 -49.35 2.98
C PRO A 395 -2.64 -48.18 2.27
N LEU A 396 -3.90 -48.35 1.85
CA LEU A 396 -4.77 -47.28 1.38
C LEU A 396 -5.96 -47.20 2.34
N PHE A 397 -6.08 -46.07 3.02
CA PHE A 397 -7.07 -45.87 4.07
C PHE A 397 -8.03 -44.74 3.70
N PHE A 398 -9.33 -44.99 3.77
CA PHE A 398 -10.37 -43.99 3.51
C PHE A 398 -11.05 -43.60 4.81
N ASN A 399 -11.03 -42.30 5.12
CA ASN A 399 -11.49 -41.77 6.39
C ASN A 399 -12.61 -40.73 6.19
N GLY A 400 -13.81 -41.05 6.68
CA GLY A 400 -14.99 -40.18 6.65
C GLY A 400 -15.22 -39.27 7.85
N ASP A 401 -14.37 -39.30 8.89
CA ASP A 401 -14.55 -38.54 10.15
C ASP A 401 -14.72 -37.02 9.94
N LYS A 402 -14.17 -36.49 8.84
CA LYS A 402 -14.16 -35.04 8.52
C LYS A 402 -14.97 -34.67 7.29
N GLY A 403 -15.89 -35.55 6.91
CA GLY A 403 -16.81 -35.38 5.80
C GLY A 403 -16.72 -36.54 4.82
N THR A 404 -17.78 -36.72 4.06
CA THR A 404 -18.01 -37.86 3.17
C THR A 404 -18.05 -37.44 1.70
N SER A 405 -17.41 -36.33 1.35
CA SER A 405 -17.34 -35.93 -0.07
C SER A 405 -16.49 -36.93 -0.84
N SER A 406 -16.91 -37.21 -2.07
CA SER A 406 -16.20 -38.16 -2.92
C SER A 406 -14.85 -37.60 -3.35
N ASN A 407 -13.80 -38.41 -3.21
CA ASN A 407 -12.47 -38.08 -3.71
C ASN A 407 -12.37 -38.46 -5.18
N THR A 408 -11.67 -37.62 -5.96
CA THR A 408 -11.44 -37.86 -7.40
C THR A 408 -9.95 -37.90 -7.71
N GLY A 409 -9.61 -38.45 -8.88
CA GLY A 409 -8.23 -38.58 -9.35
C GLY A 409 -7.86 -40.01 -9.75
N ASN A 410 -6.58 -40.35 -9.68
CA ASN A 410 -6.03 -41.60 -10.16
C ASN A 410 -5.00 -42.23 -9.20
N VAL A 411 -5.25 -43.48 -8.83
CA VAL A 411 -4.33 -44.35 -8.08
C VAL A 411 -3.77 -45.38 -9.06
N SER A 412 -2.50 -45.26 -9.44
CA SER A 412 -1.94 -46.12 -10.49
C SER A 412 -0.52 -46.65 -10.27
N ASN A 413 -0.27 -47.86 -10.76
CA ASN A 413 1.06 -48.48 -10.73
C ASN A 413 1.68 -48.54 -9.33
N ASN A 414 0.89 -48.64 -8.27
CA ASN A 414 1.38 -48.81 -6.90
C ASN A 414 1.61 -50.29 -6.57
N VAL A 415 2.52 -50.56 -5.63
CA VAL A 415 2.81 -51.89 -5.09
C VAL A 415 2.44 -51.94 -3.62
N VAL A 416 1.67 -52.96 -3.22
CA VAL A 416 1.44 -53.30 -1.81
C VAL A 416 1.95 -54.71 -1.53
N PHE A 417 2.89 -54.84 -0.61
CA PHE A 417 3.52 -56.12 -0.31
C PHE A 417 3.54 -56.39 1.20
N PHE A 418 3.07 -57.58 1.60
CA PHE A 418 3.31 -58.09 2.94
C PHE A 418 4.25 -59.29 2.89
N SER A 419 5.20 -59.33 3.83
CA SER A 419 6.00 -60.53 4.07
C SER A 419 5.13 -61.66 4.64
N ASN A 420 5.52 -62.90 4.37
CA ASN A 420 4.80 -64.07 4.88
C ASN A 420 4.76 -64.03 6.42
N ASN A 421 3.56 -64.10 7.00
CA ASN A 421 3.31 -64.01 8.44
C ASN A 421 3.60 -62.64 9.07
N SER A 422 3.61 -61.55 8.30
CA SER A 422 3.65 -60.21 8.89
C SER A 422 2.51 -60.04 9.90
N SER A 423 2.81 -59.50 11.08
CA SER A 423 1.82 -59.17 12.11
C SER A 423 0.93 -57.99 11.72
N ASN A 424 1.31 -57.25 10.68
CA ASN A 424 0.68 -56.00 10.28
C ASN A 424 -0.32 -56.18 9.14
N ILE A 425 -0.58 -57.43 8.72
CA ILE A 425 -1.42 -57.73 7.55
C ILE A 425 -2.82 -57.15 7.76
N THR A 426 -3.20 -56.28 6.85
CA THR A 426 -4.56 -55.78 6.63
C THR A 426 -4.87 -55.87 5.14
N ASP A 427 -6.14 -55.72 4.79
CA ASP A 427 -6.54 -55.52 3.40
C ASP A 427 -5.84 -54.30 2.78
N VAL A 428 -5.67 -54.30 1.45
CA VAL A 428 -5.04 -53.20 0.71
C VAL A 428 -5.84 -51.91 0.85
N ILE A 429 -7.14 -52.00 0.62
CA ILE A 429 -8.10 -50.91 0.76
C ILE A 429 -8.89 -51.15 2.03
N THR A 430 -8.77 -50.19 2.94
CA THR A 430 -9.40 -50.20 4.25
C THR A 430 -10.14 -48.89 4.48
N GLU A 431 -11.12 -48.90 5.37
CA GLU A 431 -11.97 -47.77 5.70
C GLU A 431 -12.07 -47.61 7.22
N ASP A 432 -12.33 -46.38 7.69
CA ASP A 432 -12.52 -46.09 9.11
C ASP A 432 -13.87 -46.65 9.60
N ASP A 433 -14.96 -46.14 9.01
CA ASP A 433 -16.31 -46.64 9.23
C ASP A 433 -16.86 -47.40 7.99
N PRO A 434 -17.69 -48.45 8.20
CA PRO A 434 -18.31 -49.17 7.09
C PRO A 434 -19.11 -48.25 6.16
N GLY A 435 -18.70 -48.16 4.89
CA GLY A 435 -19.33 -47.30 3.88
C GLY A 435 -18.50 -46.08 3.48
N ASP A 436 -17.47 -45.71 4.24
CA ASP A 436 -16.59 -44.60 3.89
C ASP A 436 -15.91 -44.80 2.53
N PHE A 437 -15.51 -46.02 2.18
CA PHE A 437 -14.98 -46.30 0.85
C PHE A 437 -16.02 -46.05 -0.26
N SER A 438 -17.28 -46.42 -0.03
CA SER A 438 -18.36 -46.19 -0.99
C SER A 438 -18.59 -44.70 -1.21
N ASP A 439 -18.55 -43.90 -0.15
CA ASP A 439 -18.84 -42.47 -0.20
C ASP A 439 -17.64 -41.67 -0.74
N ILE A 440 -16.43 -42.05 -0.36
CA ILE A 440 -15.21 -41.24 -0.56
C ILE A 440 -14.31 -41.85 -1.64
N GLY A 441 -14.10 -43.16 -1.64
CA GLY A 441 -13.10 -43.83 -2.48
C GLY A 441 -13.59 -44.33 -3.83
N SER A 442 -14.91 -44.38 -4.04
CA SER A 442 -15.52 -45.04 -5.21
C SER A 442 -15.37 -44.28 -6.53
N SER A 443 -15.13 -42.96 -6.48
CA SER A 443 -14.94 -42.12 -7.67
C SER A 443 -13.49 -41.96 -8.11
N VAL A 444 -12.54 -42.50 -7.34
CA VAL A 444 -11.13 -42.57 -7.72
C VAL A 444 -10.94 -43.61 -8.82
N THR A 445 -10.14 -43.29 -9.83
CA THR A 445 -9.77 -44.24 -10.89
C THR A 445 -8.57 -45.07 -10.44
N TYR A 446 -8.63 -46.39 -10.63
CA TYR A 446 -7.56 -47.31 -10.26
C TYR A 446 -7.01 -48.03 -11.50
N SER A 447 -5.69 -48.10 -11.65
CA SER A 447 -5.07 -48.78 -12.81
C SER A 447 -3.65 -49.31 -12.56
N GLY A 448 -3.35 -50.53 -13.03
CA GLY A 448 -1.97 -51.07 -12.99
C GLY A 448 -1.40 -51.34 -11.59
N ASN A 449 -2.20 -51.26 -10.53
CA ASN A 449 -1.75 -51.51 -9.17
C ASN A 449 -1.61 -53.01 -8.91
N VAL A 450 -0.63 -53.40 -8.11
CA VAL A 450 -0.38 -54.80 -7.76
C VAL A 450 -0.26 -55.00 -6.25
N TYR A 451 -0.72 -56.15 -5.77
CA TYR A 451 -0.58 -56.52 -4.37
C TYR A 451 -0.16 -57.99 -4.20
N ASN A 452 0.47 -58.32 -3.08
CA ASN A 452 0.94 -59.67 -2.77
C ASN A 452 0.80 -59.98 -1.27
N ASN A 453 0.43 -61.22 -0.93
CA ASN A 453 0.27 -61.73 0.44
C ASN A 453 -0.75 -60.97 1.32
N THR A 454 -1.75 -60.38 0.70
CA THR A 454 -2.90 -59.79 1.39
C THR A 454 -4.14 -59.89 0.49
N SER A 455 -5.31 -59.51 1.01
CA SER A 455 -6.56 -59.35 0.28
C SER A 455 -6.78 -57.89 -0.12
N LEU A 456 -7.62 -57.66 -1.13
CA LEU A 456 -7.88 -56.30 -1.62
C LEU A 456 -8.73 -55.44 -0.65
N GLY A 457 -9.65 -56.05 0.08
CA GLY A 457 -10.68 -55.34 0.85
C GLY A 457 -11.82 -54.91 -0.06
N ALA A 458 -11.96 -53.61 -0.32
CA ALA A 458 -12.99 -53.08 -1.21
C ALA A 458 -12.81 -53.54 -2.67
N SER A 459 -13.92 -53.88 -3.35
CA SER A 459 -13.87 -54.40 -4.72
C SER A 459 -13.76 -53.27 -5.75
N VAL A 460 -12.58 -53.12 -6.36
CA VAL A 460 -12.30 -52.18 -7.45
C VAL A 460 -11.60 -52.85 -8.63
N ASN A 461 -11.82 -52.31 -9.84
CA ASN A 461 -11.01 -52.67 -11.01
C ASN A 461 -9.62 -52.01 -10.91
N GLY A 462 -8.60 -52.56 -11.57
CA GLY A 462 -7.28 -51.91 -11.66
C GLY A 462 -6.28 -52.29 -10.55
N PHE A 463 -6.66 -53.18 -9.64
CA PHE A 463 -5.74 -53.94 -8.79
C PHE A 463 -5.63 -55.38 -9.25
N SER A 464 -4.44 -55.98 -9.16
CA SER A 464 -4.22 -57.39 -9.48
C SER A 464 -3.29 -58.06 -8.47
N PRO A 465 -3.59 -59.28 -8.01
CA PRO A 465 -2.62 -60.06 -7.25
C PRO A 465 -1.43 -60.37 -8.17
N ALA A 466 -0.22 -60.17 -7.66
CA ALA A 466 1.02 -60.48 -8.36
C ALA A 466 1.82 -61.52 -7.58
N ASN A 467 2.79 -62.17 -8.24
CA ASN A 467 3.80 -63.02 -7.58
C ASN A 467 5.08 -62.20 -7.42
N LEU A 468 5.14 -61.42 -6.35
CA LEU A 468 6.24 -60.52 -6.04
C LEU A 468 7.31 -61.24 -5.22
N SER A 469 8.57 -60.88 -5.48
CA SER A 469 9.72 -61.32 -4.68
C SER A 469 10.32 -60.13 -3.95
N ALA A 470 10.64 -60.30 -2.67
CA ALA A 470 11.28 -59.29 -1.86
C ALA A 470 12.70 -59.73 -1.46
N SER A 471 13.66 -58.83 -1.59
CA SER A 471 15.02 -59.00 -1.06
C SER A 471 15.35 -57.83 -0.14
N SER A 472 15.89 -58.09 1.05
CA SER A 472 16.30 -57.03 1.96
C SER A 472 17.68 -56.49 1.58
N ASN A 473 17.85 -55.16 1.56
CA ASN A 473 19.15 -54.50 1.47
C ASN A 473 19.60 -53.95 2.84
N GLY A 474 19.24 -54.63 3.93
CA GLY A 474 19.56 -54.21 5.30
C GLY A 474 18.65 -53.14 5.89
N GLU A 475 18.10 -52.23 5.09
CA GLU A 475 17.17 -51.17 5.56
C GLU A 475 15.78 -51.23 4.93
N ILE A 476 15.70 -51.55 3.63
CA ILE A 476 14.44 -51.62 2.87
C ILE A 476 14.26 -52.99 2.19
N PHE A 477 13.02 -53.31 1.82
CA PHE A 477 12.70 -54.40 0.92
C PHE A 477 12.71 -53.94 -0.56
N ASN A 478 13.61 -54.49 -1.34
CA ASN A 478 13.61 -54.36 -2.80
C ASN A 478 12.58 -55.35 -3.37
N ILE A 479 11.50 -54.81 -3.92
CA ILE A 479 10.42 -55.59 -4.54
C ILE A 479 10.72 -55.78 -6.04
N SER A 480 10.55 -57.01 -6.52
CA SER A 480 10.70 -57.37 -7.93
C SER A 480 9.57 -58.29 -8.41
N GLY A 481 9.46 -58.46 -9.73
CA GLY A 481 8.36 -59.21 -10.35
C GLY A 481 7.22 -58.33 -10.88
N THR A 482 7.40 -57.01 -10.89
CA THR A 482 6.48 -56.04 -11.47
C THR A 482 7.23 -54.84 -12.06
N SER A 483 6.60 -54.10 -12.97
CA SER A 483 7.04 -52.77 -13.42
C SER A 483 6.37 -51.63 -12.62
N ALA A 484 5.40 -51.96 -11.77
CA ALA A 484 4.77 -51.04 -10.84
C ALA A 484 5.66 -50.81 -9.60
N GLY A 485 5.36 -49.76 -8.86
CA GLY A 485 6.04 -49.37 -7.62
C GLY A 485 7.09 -48.29 -7.83
N SER A 486 7.73 -47.96 -6.72
CA SER A 486 8.73 -46.91 -6.61
C SER A 486 10.05 -47.31 -7.25
N ASN A 487 10.61 -46.38 -8.00
CA ASN A 487 11.96 -46.41 -8.54
C ASN A 487 12.71 -45.16 -8.05
N ILE A 488 13.13 -45.19 -6.79
CA ILE A 488 13.89 -44.10 -6.16
C ILE A 488 15.39 -44.42 -6.35
N PRO A 489 16.18 -43.57 -7.03
CA PRO A 489 17.59 -43.86 -7.28
C PRO A 489 18.48 -43.80 -6.02
N GLN A 490 18.09 -42.97 -5.06
CA GLN A 490 18.86 -42.71 -3.84
C GLN A 490 18.40 -43.63 -2.70
N SER A 491 19.34 -44.09 -1.87
CA SER A 491 19.00 -44.84 -0.64
C SER A 491 18.45 -43.91 0.46
N PRO A 492 17.62 -44.41 1.40
CA PRO A 492 17.19 -43.62 2.54
C PRO A 492 18.37 -43.15 3.39
N TYR A 493 18.20 -42.03 4.09
CA TYR A 493 19.20 -41.56 5.06
C TYR A 493 19.24 -42.46 6.31
N SER A 494 20.46 -42.59 6.84
CA SER A 494 20.78 -43.35 8.04
C SER A 494 21.53 -42.48 9.05
N ASN A 495 21.72 -42.99 10.27
CA ASN A 495 22.53 -42.30 11.28
C ASN A 495 23.97 -42.02 10.84
N ASN A 496 24.52 -42.78 9.89
CA ASN A 496 25.88 -42.57 9.36
C ASN A 496 25.97 -41.36 8.43
N ASP A 497 24.85 -40.91 7.89
CA ASP A 497 24.78 -39.74 7.02
C ASP A 497 24.79 -38.42 7.81
N VAL A 498 24.45 -38.48 9.10
CA VAL A 498 24.40 -37.29 9.97
C VAL A 498 25.81 -36.73 10.18
N GLY A 499 25.96 -35.45 9.88
CA GLY A 499 27.24 -34.75 9.94
C GLY A 499 28.11 -34.93 8.69
N SER A 500 27.63 -35.62 7.67
CA SER A 500 28.32 -35.77 6.38
C SER A 500 27.47 -35.36 5.17
N ASN A 501 26.25 -35.89 5.06
CA ASN A 501 25.30 -35.65 3.97
C ASN A 501 24.03 -34.91 4.43
N VAL A 502 23.71 -35.00 5.73
CA VAL A 502 22.52 -34.39 6.35
C VAL A 502 22.88 -33.86 7.74
N GLY A 503 22.26 -32.77 8.16
CA GLY A 503 22.52 -32.11 9.44
C GLY A 503 23.88 -31.42 9.51
N ALA A 504 24.15 -30.79 10.66
CA ALA A 504 25.37 -30.03 10.89
C ALA A 504 26.59 -30.95 10.98
N CYS A 505 27.68 -30.57 10.30
CA CYS A 505 28.88 -31.39 10.12
C CYS A 505 29.69 -31.68 11.40
N PHE A 506 29.35 -31.02 12.51
CA PHE A 506 30.10 -31.09 13.77
C PHE A 506 29.38 -31.85 14.88
N VAL A 507 28.21 -32.45 14.60
CA VAL A 507 27.52 -33.36 15.52
C VAL A 507 27.11 -34.65 14.83
N ASN A 508 27.09 -35.75 15.57
CA ASN A 508 26.56 -37.03 15.09
C ASN A 508 25.05 -37.14 15.32
N SER A 509 24.46 -38.30 14.99
CA SER A 509 23.03 -38.59 15.10
C SER A 509 22.45 -38.53 16.53
N ILE A 510 23.26 -38.36 17.57
CA ILE A 510 22.79 -38.20 18.95
C ILE A 510 23.26 -36.88 19.57
N GLY A 511 23.78 -35.95 18.75
CA GLY A 511 24.23 -34.64 19.20
C GLY A 511 25.64 -34.60 19.80
N ASN A 512 26.38 -35.70 19.78
CA ASN A 512 27.76 -35.69 20.26
C ASN A 512 28.69 -35.00 19.25
N PRO A 513 29.65 -34.18 19.71
CA PRO A 513 30.61 -33.51 18.83
C PRO A 513 31.40 -34.49 17.96
N LEU A 514 31.61 -34.13 16.69
CA LEU A 514 32.49 -34.83 15.76
C LEU A 514 33.89 -34.17 15.73
N GLY A 515 34.95 -34.97 15.61
CA GLY A 515 36.33 -34.51 15.71
C GLY A 515 36.86 -33.71 14.51
N SER A 516 36.12 -33.64 13.41
CA SER A 516 36.45 -32.81 12.25
C SER A 516 35.21 -32.57 11.40
N CYS A 517 34.85 -31.30 11.17
CA CYS A 517 33.93 -30.91 10.10
C CYS A 517 34.73 -30.78 8.79
N SER A 518 34.89 -31.88 8.05
CA SER A 518 35.59 -31.86 6.75
C SER A 518 34.70 -31.42 5.59
N ASN A 519 33.38 -31.43 5.80
CA ASN A 519 32.36 -31.08 4.83
C ASN A 519 31.58 -29.87 5.36
N THR A 520 32.20 -28.68 5.38
CA THR A 520 31.38 -27.45 5.45
C THR A 520 30.39 -27.52 4.29
N PRO A 521 29.08 -27.37 4.53
CA PRO A 521 28.11 -27.33 3.45
C PRO A 521 28.60 -26.38 2.36
N PRO A 522 28.61 -26.81 1.10
CA PRO A 522 29.14 -25.97 0.04
C PRO A 522 28.35 -24.65 0.04
N THR A 523 29.04 -23.54 -0.27
CA THR A 523 28.41 -22.22 -0.31
C THR A 523 27.52 -22.10 -1.54
N ASP A 524 26.61 -23.05 -1.74
CA ASP A 524 25.80 -23.14 -2.93
C ASP A 524 25.00 -21.85 -3.05
N ILE A 525 25.23 -21.16 -4.16
CA ILE A 525 24.47 -20.04 -4.62
C ILE A 525 23.71 -20.59 -5.82
N LEU A 526 22.39 -20.44 -5.79
CA LEU A 526 21.54 -20.65 -6.95
C LEU A 526 20.43 -19.62 -6.87
N ALA A 527 20.53 -18.60 -7.71
CA ALA A 527 19.54 -17.54 -7.88
C ALA A 527 19.15 -17.46 -9.35
N VAL A 528 17.90 -17.07 -9.58
CA VAL A 528 17.30 -16.99 -10.91
C VAL A 528 16.69 -15.61 -11.12
N SER A 529 16.75 -15.08 -12.34
CA SER A 529 16.10 -13.82 -12.68
C SER A 529 14.57 -13.97 -12.73
N ASN A 530 13.86 -12.88 -12.43
CA ASN A 530 12.42 -12.79 -12.69
C ASN A 530 12.16 -12.86 -14.21
N ILE A 531 11.01 -13.42 -14.60
CA ILE A 531 10.56 -13.53 -15.98
C ILE A 531 9.17 -12.89 -16.08
N ASP A 532 9.05 -11.84 -16.88
CA ASP A 532 7.75 -11.21 -17.12
C ASP A 532 6.80 -12.17 -17.88
N ASP A 533 5.50 -11.88 -17.86
CA ASP A 533 4.48 -12.63 -18.61
C ASP A 533 4.75 -12.65 -20.12
N PHE A 534 4.51 -13.80 -20.73
CA PHE A 534 4.55 -13.97 -22.18
C PHE A 534 3.23 -13.52 -22.81
N SER A 535 3.30 -12.92 -24.00
CA SER A 535 2.09 -12.66 -24.79
C SER A 535 1.47 -13.97 -25.30
N ALA A 536 0.23 -13.90 -25.79
CA ALA A 536 -0.44 -15.07 -26.38
C ALA A 536 0.30 -15.66 -27.60
N SER A 537 1.13 -14.87 -28.28
CA SER A 537 1.99 -15.37 -29.35
C SER A 537 3.14 -16.24 -28.81
N SER A 538 3.70 -17.08 -29.68
CA SER A 538 4.95 -17.78 -29.36
C SER A 538 6.07 -16.77 -29.19
N GLN A 539 6.82 -16.89 -28.10
CA GLN A 539 7.88 -15.97 -27.72
C GLN A 539 8.95 -16.71 -26.93
N SER A 540 10.18 -16.19 -26.93
CA SER A 540 11.26 -16.65 -26.07
C SER A 540 11.76 -15.54 -25.16
N LYS A 541 12.16 -15.88 -23.94
CA LYS A 541 12.79 -14.99 -22.96
C LYS A 541 14.00 -15.66 -22.32
N THR A 542 14.93 -14.84 -21.84
CA THR A 542 16.16 -15.32 -21.19
C THR A 542 15.96 -15.39 -19.68
N LEU A 543 16.28 -16.54 -19.13
CA LEU A 543 16.44 -16.82 -17.72
C LEU A 543 17.90 -16.76 -17.34
N THR A 544 18.29 -15.78 -16.53
CA THR A 544 19.65 -15.69 -15.99
C THR A 544 19.74 -16.45 -14.68
N ILE A 545 20.73 -17.34 -14.60
CA ILE A 545 21.03 -18.18 -13.45
C ILE A 545 22.37 -17.72 -12.88
N THR A 546 22.35 -17.23 -11.65
CA THR A 546 23.58 -16.97 -10.88
C THR A 546 23.82 -18.16 -9.99
N SER A 547 24.92 -18.87 -10.23
CA SER A 547 25.23 -20.10 -9.52
C SER A 547 26.74 -20.30 -9.34
N ASN A 548 27.14 -20.95 -8.25
CA ASN A 548 28.48 -21.56 -8.12
C ASN A 548 28.44 -23.09 -8.12
N VAL A 549 27.26 -23.68 -8.34
CA VAL A 549 27.03 -25.10 -8.56
C VAL A 549 26.63 -25.39 -10.00
N ASN A 550 26.79 -26.64 -10.40
CA ASN A 550 26.15 -27.14 -11.61
C ASN A 550 24.64 -27.14 -11.38
N TRP A 551 23.90 -26.71 -12.38
CA TRP A 551 22.45 -26.61 -12.31
C TRP A 551 21.80 -27.38 -13.46
N THR A 552 20.58 -27.84 -13.21
CA THR A 552 19.69 -28.48 -14.15
C THR A 552 18.36 -27.75 -14.16
N ILE A 553 17.68 -27.75 -15.31
CA ILE A 553 16.36 -27.16 -15.47
C ILE A 553 15.38 -28.22 -15.93
N SER A 554 14.20 -28.25 -15.32
CA SER A 554 13.03 -29.00 -15.78
C SER A 554 11.83 -28.07 -15.88
N ASP A 555 10.85 -28.45 -16.70
CA ASP A 555 9.54 -27.81 -16.76
C ASP A 555 8.42 -28.85 -16.63
N ASN A 556 7.23 -28.41 -16.20
CA ASN A 556 6.08 -29.29 -16.01
C ASN A 556 5.02 -29.17 -17.12
N SER A 557 5.32 -28.49 -18.22
CA SER A 557 4.29 -28.01 -19.16
C SER A 557 4.68 -28.26 -20.61
N SER A 558 3.85 -29.02 -21.33
CA SER A 558 4.11 -29.39 -22.74
C SER A 558 4.22 -28.20 -23.72
N TRP A 559 3.79 -27.00 -23.30
CA TRP A 559 3.85 -25.78 -24.10
C TRP A 559 5.07 -24.90 -23.82
N ILE A 560 5.90 -25.27 -22.82
CA ILE A 560 7.18 -24.64 -22.47
C ILE A 560 8.32 -25.49 -23.03
N THR A 561 9.42 -24.85 -23.43
CA THR A 561 10.67 -25.53 -23.77
C THR A 561 11.83 -24.69 -23.26
N VAL A 562 12.77 -25.32 -22.55
CA VAL A 562 13.94 -24.63 -21.98
C VAL A 562 15.24 -25.18 -22.57
N SER A 563 16.19 -24.30 -22.89
CA SER A 563 17.52 -24.72 -23.37
C SER A 563 18.63 -23.72 -22.98
N PRO A 564 19.78 -24.19 -22.47
CA PRO A 564 20.11 -25.58 -22.17
C PRO A 564 19.38 -26.08 -20.90
N LEU A 565 19.17 -27.40 -20.79
CA LEU A 565 18.59 -28.05 -19.58
C LEU A 565 19.60 -28.21 -18.44
N SER A 566 20.86 -27.82 -18.65
CA SER A 566 21.88 -27.83 -17.60
C SER A 566 22.99 -26.83 -17.92
N GLY A 567 23.72 -26.45 -16.88
CA GLY A 567 24.88 -25.57 -16.98
C GLY A 567 25.76 -25.65 -15.74
N THR A 568 26.84 -24.88 -15.76
CA THR A 568 27.85 -24.84 -14.70
C THR A 568 28.14 -23.40 -14.33
N ASN A 569 28.28 -23.10 -13.04
CA ASN A 569 28.41 -21.72 -12.54
C ASN A 569 27.26 -20.83 -13.04
N ASN A 570 27.47 -19.51 -13.14
CA ASN A 570 26.52 -18.62 -13.78
C ASN A 570 26.28 -19.03 -15.23
N GLY A 571 25.03 -18.90 -15.69
CA GLY A 571 24.69 -19.09 -17.09
C GLY A 571 23.27 -18.63 -17.39
N ASP A 572 22.92 -18.68 -18.66
CA ASP A 572 21.59 -18.29 -19.12
C ASP A 572 20.89 -19.49 -19.76
N ALA A 573 19.57 -19.56 -19.58
CA ALA A 573 18.70 -20.47 -20.30
C ALA A 573 17.65 -19.69 -21.09
N THR A 574 17.31 -20.16 -22.29
CA THR A 574 16.22 -19.60 -23.08
C THR A 574 14.96 -20.39 -22.80
N ILE A 575 13.94 -19.70 -22.30
CA ILE A 575 12.59 -20.20 -22.15
C ILE A 575 11.84 -19.86 -23.43
N THR A 576 11.23 -20.84 -24.07
CA THR A 576 10.40 -20.66 -25.26
C THR A 576 9.01 -21.20 -24.97
N VAL A 577 7.99 -20.41 -25.29
CA VAL A 577 6.59 -20.80 -25.15
C VAL A 577 5.96 -20.95 -26.53
N THR A 578 5.14 -21.98 -26.72
CA THR A 578 4.28 -22.09 -27.90
C THR A 578 3.16 -21.04 -27.84
N ALA A 579 2.52 -20.70 -28.96
CA ALA A 579 1.41 -19.74 -28.93
C ALA A 579 0.23 -20.29 -28.12
N ASN A 580 -0.36 -19.46 -27.26
CA ASN A 580 -1.63 -19.74 -26.60
C ASN A 580 -2.77 -19.32 -27.54
N SER A 581 -3.60 -20.29 -27.96
CA SER A 581 -4.75 -20.05 -28.83
C SER A 581 -6.05 -19.77 -28.08
N GLN A 582 -6.03 -19.87 -26.75
CA GLN A 582 -7.19 -19.65 -25.90
C GLN A 582 -7.28 -18.17 -25.49
N ASN A 583 -8.47 -17.70 -25.13
CA ASN A 583 -8.69 -16.35 -24.60
C ASN A 583 -8.41 -16.25 -23.08
N THR A 584 -8.01 -17.35 -22.45
CA THR A 584 -7.57 -17.41 -21.06
C THR A 584 -6.05 -17.55 -20.97
N SER A 585 -5.46 -16.90 -19.96
CA SER A 585 -4.05 -17.09 -19.64
C SER A 585 -3.78 -18.53 -19.17
N ARG A 586 -2.57 -19.02 -19.40
CA ARG A 586 -2.10 -20.32 -18.92
C ARG A 586 -0.78 -20.16 -18.17
N THR A 587 -0.53 -21.03 -17.20
CA THR A 587 0.68 -21.02 -16.36
C THR A 587 1.39 -22.37 -16.39
N GLY A 588 2.70 -22.32 -16.24
CA GLY A 588 3.57 -23.50 -16.18
C GLY A 588 4.78 -23.20 -15.30
N ILE A 589 5.45 -24.22 -14.81
CA ILE A 589 6.51 -24.09 -13.81
C ILE A 589 7.82 -24.56 -14.42
N ILE A 590 8.85 -23.73 -14.26
CA ILE A 590 10.25 -24.11 -14.48
C ILE A 590 10.91 -24.29 -13.13
N THR A 591 11.61 -25.40 -12.95
CA THR A 591 12.40 -25.71 -11.76
C THR A 591 13.87 -25.73 -12.12
N VAL A 592 14.66 -24.87 -11.47
CA VAL A 592 16.11 -24.84 -11.56
C VAL A 592 16.66 -25.44 -10.27
N ALA A 593 17.37 -26.57 -10.38
CA ALA A 593 18.00 -27.24 -9.25
C ALA A 593 19.51 -27.22 -9.40
N GLY A 594 20.25 -27.10 -8.31
CA GLY A 594 21.71 -27.11 -8.31
C GLY A 594 22.23 -27.28 -6.89
N GLY A 595 23.18 -28.21 -6.70
CA GLY A 595 23.60 -28.62 -5.37
C GLY A 595 22.40 -29.12 -4.55
N SER A 596 22.19 -28.55 -3.36
CA SER A 596 21.00 -28.79 -2.52
C SER A 596 19.92 -27.69 -2.63
N ILE A 597 20.01 -26.79 -3.60
CA ILE A 597 19.10 -25.65 -3.75
C ILE A 597 18.21 -25.86 -4.97
N THR A 598 16.93 -25.52 -4.80
CA THR A 598 15.94 -25.51 -5.87
C THR A 598 15.29 -24.12 -5.94
N ARG A 599 15.12 -23.61 -7.16
CA ARG A 599 14.41 -22.36 -7.46
C ARG A 599 13.33 -22.64 -8.49
N THR A 600 12.11 -22.20 -8.21
CA THR A 600 10.98 -22.34 -9.12
C THR A 600 10.61 -21.01 -9.73
N ILE A 601 10.16 -21.01 -10.99
CA ILE A 601 9.73 -19.84 -11.73
C ILE A 601 8.39 -20.18 -12.38
N THR A 602 7.37 -19.36 -12.14
CA THR A 602 6.12 -19.43 -12.90
C THR A 602 6.29 -18.73 -14.23
N ILE A 603 5.91 -19.42 -15.29
CA ILE A 603 5.79 -18.87 -16.62
C ILE A 603 4.31 -18.67 -16.88
N THR A 604 3.89 -17.41 -16.90
CA THR A 604 2.54 -17.02 -17.29
C THR A 604 2.56 -16.65 -18.77
N GLN A 605 1.62 -17.20 -19.54
CA GLN A 605 1.36 -16.77 -20.90
C GLN A 605 -0.08 -16.31 -21.04
N LEU A 606 -0.25 -15.06 -21.47
CA LEU A 606 -1.56 -14.45 -21.66
C LEU A 606 -2.40 -15.18 -22.72
N GLY A 607 -3.72 -15.10 -22.59
CA GLY A 607 -4.66 -15.53 -23.64
C GLY A 607 -4.73 -14.53 -24.81
N ILE A 608 -5.24 -14.97 -25.96
CA ILE A 608 -5.56 -14.10 -27.08
C ILE A 608 -6.62 -13.10 -26.61
N VAL A 609 -6.25 -11.82 -26.62
CA VAL A 609 -7.18 -10.73 -26.36
C VAL A 609 -7.97 -10.48 -27.64
N SER A 610 -9.30 -10.65 -27.58
CA SER A 610 -10.18 -10.23 -28.67
C SER A 610 -10.41 -8.72 -28.54
N ASP A 611 -10.38 -7.99 -29.65
CA ASP A 611 -10.57 -6.53 -29.61
C ASP A 611 -11.91 -6.19 -28.96
N ILE A 612 -11.87 -5.33 -27.93
CA ILE A 612 -13.06 -4.70 -27.36
C ILE A 612 -13.36 -3.49 -28.25
N LEU A 613 -14.43 -3.56 -29.02
CA LEU A 613 -14.81 -2.50 -29.96
C LEU A 613 -15.50 -1.36 -29.22
N ILE A 614 -15.37 -0.13 -29.75
CA ILE A 614 -16.16 1.00 -29.28
C ILE A 614 -17.65 0.77 -29.61
N ASP A 615 -18.54 1.10 -28.70
CA ASP A 615 -20.00 1.14 -28.92
C ASP A 615 -20.53 2.58 -29.04
N SER A 616 -19.87 3.56 -28.41
CA SER A 616 -20.28 4.98 -28.47
C SER A 616 -19.18 5.96 -28.02
N VAL A 617 -19.36 7.23 -28.40
CA VAL A 617 -18.58 8.38 -27.90
C VAL A 617 -19.54 9.49 -27.48
N VAL A 618 -19.22 10.19 -26.39
CA VAL A 618 -19.99 11.34 -25.88
C VAL A 618 -19.05 12.52 -25.65
N LEU A 619 -19.41 13.69 -26.15
CA LEU A 619 -18.64 14.93 -26.07
C LEU A 619 -19.22 15.87 -25.02
N THR A 620 -18.38 16.39 -24.13
CA THR A 620 -18.80 17.31 -23.05
C THR A 620 -17.88 18.54 -22.95
N PRO A 621 -18.38 19.71 -22.52
CA PRO A 621 -19.79 20.03 -22.34
C PRO A 621 -20.58 20.02 -23.66
N ASN A 622 -21.90 19.82 -23.56
CA ASN A 622 -22.85 19.97 -24.67
C ASN A 622 -22.94 21.45 -25.11
N ASP A 623 -23.87 21.77 -26.01
CA ASP A 623 -24.07 23.11 -26.58
C ASP A 623 -23.84 24.24 -25.56
N THR A 624 -22.96 25.17 -25.90
CA THR A 624 -22.53 26.23 -24.98
C THR A 624 -22.23 27.54 -25.70
N THR A 625 -22.12 28.61 -24.91
CA THR A 625 -21.77 29.94 -25.38
C THR A 625 -20.39 30.31 -24.84
N LEU A 626 -19.52 30.83 -25.72
CA LEU A 626 -18.15 31.20 -25.40
C LEU A 626 -17.91 32.66 -25.80
N GLU A 627 -17.25 33.46 -24.96
CA GLU A 627 -16.91 34.84 -25.35
C GLU A 627 -15.68 34.84 -26.27
N ILE A 628 -15.64 35.75 -27.26
CA ILE A 628 -14.50 35.89 -28.17
C ILE A 628 -13.17 36.08 -27.39
N GLY A 629 -12.13 35.35 -27.79
CA GLY A 629 -10.83 35.33 -27.12
C GLY A 629 -10.69 34.27 -26.03
N ASN A 630 -11.79 33.70 -25.55
CA ASN A 630 -11.73 32.62 -24.55
C ASN A 630 -11.48 31.26 -25.18
N THR A 631 -11.04 30.34 -24.35
CA THR A 631 -10.88 28.93 -24.67
C THR A 631 -11.77 28.06 -23.79
N LEU A 632 -12.10 26.86 -24.26
CA LEU A 632 -12.87 25.88 -23.49
C LEU A 632 -12.31 24.48 -23.78
N GLN A 633 -12.18 23.65 -22.75
CA GLN A 633 -11.74 22.27 -22.91
C GLN A 633 -12.95 21.36 -23.13
N LEU A 634 -12.98 20.66 -24.26
CA LEU A 634 -13.94 19.57 -24.49
C LEU A 634 -13.34 18.23 -24.06
N THR A 635 -14.17 17.33 -23.55
CA THR A 635 -13.80 15.97 -23.14
C THR A 635 -14.67 14.98 -23.88
N ALA A 636 -14.07 14.08 -24.66
CA ALA A 636 -14.77 12.96 -25.26
C ALA A 636 -14.62 11.72 -24.36
N THR A 637 -15.74 11.04 -24.11
CA THR A 637 -15.81 9.82 -23.30
C THR A 637 -16.27 8.67 -24.18
N ILE A 638 -15.49 7.59 -24.23
CA ILE A 638 -15.77 6.38 -25.01
C ILE A 638 -16.41 5.31 -24.13
N SER A 639 -17.35 4.54 -24.67
CA SER A 639 -17.90 3.34 -24.04
C SER A 639 -17.79 2.12 -24.98
N PRO A 640 -17.37 0.95 -24.48
CA PRO A 640 -16.82 0.73 -23.13
C PRO A 640 -15.44 1.40 -22.98
N SER A 641 -15.09 1.82 -21.76
CA SER A 641 -13.87 2.61 -21.50
C SER A 641 -12.56 1.81 -21.68
N ASP A 642 -12.66 0.49 -21.80
CA ASP A 642 -11.56 -0.45 -22.03
C ASP A 642 -11.50 -0.94 -23.49
N ALA A 643 -12.16 -0.24 -24.42
CA ALA A 643 -12.03 -0.51 -25.85
C ALA A 643 -10.55 -0.52 -26.29
N THR A 644 -10.18 -1.43 -27.19
CA THR A 644 -8.79 -1.67 -27.59
C THR A 644 -8.18 -0.50 -28.37
N ASN A 645 -8.98 0.17 -29.21
CA ASN A 645 -8.58 1.38 -29.93
C ASN A 645 -9.45 2.56 -29.52
N GLN A 646 -8.89 3.48 -28.72
CA GLN A 646 -9.60 4.65 -28.17
C GLN A 646 -9.26 5.96 -28.90
N ASN A 647 -8.64 5.90 -30.08
CA ASN A 647 -8.25 7.09 -30.80
C ASN A 647 -9.48 7.88 -31.27
N ILE A 648 -9.39 9.20 -31.15
CA ILE A 648 -10.44 10.15 -31.54
C ILE A 648 -9.84 11.32 -32.31
N THR A 649 -10.66 11.92 -33.16
CA THR A 649 -10.33 13.14 -33.90
C THR A 649 -11.40 14.21 -33.68
N TYR A 650 -10.97 15.45 -33.47
CA TYR A 650 -11.83 16.63 -33.38
C TYR A 650 -11.80 17.45 -34.67
N THR A 651 -12.96 17.98 -35.07
CA THR A 651 -13.07 18.90 -36.21
C THR A 651 -14.03 20.05 -35.90
N SER A 652 -13.81 21.22 -36.50
CA SER A 652 -14.73 22.36 -36.45
C SER A 652 -15.28 22.62 -37.84
N ASN A 653 -16.60 22.78 -37.96
CA ASN A 653 -17.22 23.14 -39.24
C ASN A 653 -16.96 24.60 -39.63
N ASN A 654 -16.54 25.45 -38.69
CA ASN A 654 -16.27 26.87 -38.90
C ASN A 654 -15.02 27.35 -38.13
N PRO A 655 -13.80 26.98 -38.58
CA PRO A 655 -12.55 27.29 -37.89
C PRO A 655 -12.22 28.79 -37.77
N THR A 656 -12.91 29.66 -38.52
CA THR A 656 -12.72 31.12 -38.39
C THR A 656 -13.46 31.69 -37.19
N VAL A 657 -14.45 30.97 -36.64
CA VAL A 657 -15.21 31.33 -35.43
C VAL A 657 -14.69 30.57 -34.22
N VAL A 658 -14.52 29.24 -34.33
CA VAL A 658 -13.95 28.39 -33.28
C VAL A 658 -12.96 27.40 -33.86
N THR A 659 -11.71 27.44 -33.41
CA THR A 659 -10.70 26.41 -33.70
C THR A 659 -10.72 25.33 -32.62
N VAL A 660 -10.31 24.10 -32.96
CA VAL A 660 -10.15 22.98 -32.01
C VAL A 660 -8.81 22.28 -32.26
N ASN A 661 -8.07 21.93 -31.21
CA ASN A 661 -6.82 21.18 -31.32
C ASN A 661 -7.02 19.66 -31.11
N SER A 662 -5.95 18.87 -31.26
CA SER A 662 -6.00 17.41 -31.10
C SER A 662 -6.44 16.93 -29.72
N ASN A 663 -6.34 17.78 -28.70
CA ASN A 663 -6.69 17.44 -27.32
C ASN A 663 -8.09 17.95 -26.94
N GLY A 664 -8.88 18.46 -27.90
CA GLY A 664 -10.23 18.97 -27.64
C GLY A 664 -10.29 20.39 -27.05
N LEU A 665 -9.19 21.13 -26.98
CA LEU A 665 -9.21 22.53 -26.55
C LEU A 665 -9.69 23.41 -27.70
N ILE A 666 -10.81 24.10 -27.49
CA ILE A 666 -11.39 25.03 -28.45
C ILE A 666 -10.98 26.48 -28.15
N SER A 667 -10.82 27.31 -29.18
CA SER A 667 -10.52 28.75 -29.05
C SER A 667 -11.47 29.59 -29.89
N ALA A 668 -12.17 30.53 -29.25
CA ALA A 668 -13.10 31.45 -29.90
C ALA A 668 -12.36 32.61 -30.58
N THR A 669 -12.38 32.66 -31.90
CA THR A 669 -11.62 33.64 -32.70
C THR A 669 -12.48 34.76 -33.27
N ASN A 670 -13.76 34.51 -33.56
CA ASN A 670 -14.72 35.52 -34.05
C ASN A 670 -16.12 35.23 -33.52
N VAL A 671 -16.97 36.26 -33.46
CA VAL A 671 -18.40 36.14 -33.11
C VAL A 671 -19.14 35.33 -34.18
N GLY A 672 -20.00 34.40 -33.76
CA GLY A 672 -20.76 33.51 -34.64
C GLY A 672 -20.90 32.10 -34.07
N GLU A 673 -21.47 31.19 -34.84
CA GLU A 673 -21.70 29.80 -34.42
C GLU A 673 -20.73 28.83 -35.13
N ALA A 674 -20.26 27.82 -34.39
CA ALA A 674 -19.49 26.70 -34.91
C ALA A 674 -19.89 25.39 -34.23
N VAL A 675 -19.97 24.30 -35.00
CA VAL A 675 -20.20 22.94 -34.47
C VAL A 675 -18.87 22.21 -34.44
N ILE A 676 -18.55 21.64 -33.28
CA ILE A 676 -17.38 20.79 -33.06
C ILE A 676 -17.83 19.33 -33.06
N THR A 677 -17.19 18.51 -33.89
CA THR A 677 -17.47 17.07 -34.01
C THR A 677 -16.28 16.27 -33.47
N VAL A 678 -16.55 15.28 -32.62
CA VAL A 678 -15.60 14.21 -32.31
C VAL A 678 -15.94 12.95 -33.10
N THR A 679 -14.93 12.22 -33.56
CA THR A 679 -15.09 10.95 -34.28
C THR A 679 -14.10 9.92 -33.75
N THR A 680 -14.55 8.70 -33.48
CA THR A 680 -13.68 7.59 -33.09
C THR A 680 -13.07 6.93 -34.33
N ASP A 681 -11.81 6.53 -34.25
CA ASP A 681 -11.15 5.78 -35.34
C ASP A 681 -11.75 4.38 -35.49
N ASP A 682 -12.04 3.73 -34.36
CA ASP A 682 -12.74 2.45 -34.31
C ASP A 682 -14.26 2.65 -34.38
N GLY A 683 -14.93 1.91 -35.25
CA GLY A 683 -16.38 1.98 -35.48
C GLY A 683 -16.93 3.27 -36.09
N GLY A 684 -16.16 4.37 -36.11
CA GLY A 684 -16.57 5.64 -36.73
C GLY A 684 -17.70 6.37 -35.99
N PHE A 685 -17.85 6.15 -34.69
CA PHE A 685 -18.88 6.81 -33.88
C PHE A 685 -18.59 8.29 -33.75
N THR A 686 -19.65 9.10 -33.72
CA THR A 686 -19.54 10.55 -33.65
C THR A 686 -20.44 11.15 -32.59
N ASP A 687 -20.00 12.28 -32.04
CA ASP A 687 -20.83 13.18 -31.25
C ASP A 687 -20.45 14.64 -31.55
N THR A 688 -21.36 15.58 -31.25
CA THR A 688 -21.22 16.99 -31.63
C THR A 688 -21.62 17.93 -30.52
N THR A 689 -20.96 19.09 -30.44
CA THR A 689 -21.37 20.20 -29.58
C THR A 689 -21.36 21.52 -30.36
N THR A 690 -22.37 22.35 -30.15
CA THR A 690 -22.52 23.66 -30.80
C THR A 690 -21.96 24.75 -29.90
N ILE A 691 -21.03 25.54 -30.43
CA ILE A 691 -20.40 26.66 -29.75
C ILE A 691 -20.88 27.97 -30.38
N ASN A 692 -21.63 28.74 -29.60
CA ASN A 692 -22.02 30.09 -29.98
C ASN A 692 -21.03 31.10 -29.40
N VAL A 693 -20.25 31.75 -30.26
CA VAL A 693 -19.30 32.78 -29.86
C VAL A 693 -19.97 34.15 -29.84
N ILE A 694 -19.96 34.79 -28.67
CA ILE A 694 -20.52 36.13 -28.46
C ILE A 694 -19.43 37.15 -28.14
N THR A 695 -19.71 38.44 -28.31
CA THR A 695 -18.91 39.49 -27.68
C THR A 695 -19.08 39.43 -26.17
N PRO A 696 -18.06 39.80 -25.36
CA PRO A 696 -18.18 39.80 -23.92
C PRO A 696 -19.39 40.62 -23.51
N THR A 697 -20.27 40.04 -22.69
CA THR A 697 -21.43 40.77 -22.20
C THR A 697 -20.95 41.97 -21.38
N THR A 698 -21.59 43.12 -21.57
CA THR A 698 -21.27 44.37 -20.86
C THR A 698 -21.40 44.13 -19.35
N GLY A 699 -20.29 43.77 -18.69
CA GLY A 699 -20.28 43.50 -17.26
C GLY A 699 -20.69 44.73 -16.45
N THR A 700 -21.05 44.53 -15.18
CA THR A 700 -21.21 45.63 -14.23
C THR A 700 -19.87 46.35 -14.06
N ASN A 701 -19.86 47.68 -14.16
CA ASN A 701 -18.66 48.48 -13.83
C ASN A 701 -18.39 48.34 -12.33
N LEU A 702 -17.40 47.53 -11.97
CA LEU A 702 -16.99 47.23 -10.60
C LEU A 702 -16.40 48.45 -9.89
N ALA A 703 -15.87 49.41 -10.64
CA ALA A 703 -15.32 50.65 -10.10
C ALA A 703 -16.40 51.65 -9.68
N LEU A 704 -17.65 51.49 -10.13
CA LEU A 704 -18.72 52.46 -9.91
C LEU A 704 -18.95 52.76 -8.42
N ASN A 705 -18.91 54.03 -8.06
CA ASN A 705 -19.07 54.59 -6.71
C ASN A 705 -18.09 54.01 -5.68
N LYS A 706 -16.97 53.46 -6.12
CA LYS A 706 -15.97 52.89 -5.22
C LYS A 706 -15.06 53.97 -4.61
N PRO A 707 -14.53 53.73 -3.40
CA PRO A 707 -13.50 54.59 -2.82
C PRO A 707 -12.32 54.74 -3.78
N ILE A 708 -11.89 55.98 -3.98
CA ILE A 708 -10.78 56.31 -4.87
C ILE A 708 -9.84 57.31 -4.19
N THR A 709 -8.54 57.07 -4.34
CA THR A 709 -7.48 57.99 -3.91
C THR A 709 -6.66 58.41 -5.12
N ALA A 710 -6.15 59.65 -5.14
CA ALA A 710 -5.35 60.14 -6.25
C ALA A 710 -4.20 61.02 -5.76
N THR A 711 -3.13 61.11 -6.55
CA THR A 711 -2.01 61.99 -6.28
C THR A 711 -2.28 63.41 -6.80
N GLY A 712 -1.62 64.39 -6.19
CA GLY A 712 -1.71 65.80 -6.59
C GLY A 712 -2.98 66.52 -6.11
N THR A 713 -3.06 67.82 -6.40
CA THR A 713 -4.20 68.66 -6.02
C THR A 713 -5.17 68.80 -7.20
N PRO A 714 -6.46 68.48 -7.03
CA PRO A 714 -7.44 68.57 -8.12
C PRO A 714 -7.73 70.02 -8.52
N ASP A 715 -8.04 70.23 -9.80
CA ASP A 715 -8.52 71.52 -10.31
C ASP A 715 -9.97 71.76 -9.91
N SER A 716 -10.17 72.49 -8.81
CA SER A 716 -11.50 72.86 -8.30
C SER A 716 -12.38 71.61 -8.10
N ASN A 717 -13.57 71.56 -8.72
CA ASN A 717 -14.51 70.44 -8.61
C ASN A 717 -14.15 69.20 -9.45
N ASN A 718 -13.00 69.18 -10.14
CA ASN A 718 -12.52 68.03 -10.94
C ASN A 718 -11.78 66.99 -10.07
N ILE A 719 -12.48 66.49 -9.06
CA ILE A 719 -11.96 65.57 -8.03
C ILE A 719 -11.92 64.11 -8.50
N ALA A 720 -11.17 63.26 -7.79
CA ALA A 720 -10.94 61.87 -8.20
C ALA A 720 -12.22 61.01 -8.24
N SER A 721 -13.22 61.27 -7.38
CA SER A 721 -14.49 60.55 -7.38
C SER A 721 -15.26 60.66 -8.70
N ASN A 722 -14.96 61.68 -9.51
CA ASN A 722 -15.53 61.82 -10.85
C ASN A 722 -15.05 60.74 -11.82
N LEU A 723 -14.00 59.97 -11.51
CA LEU A 723 -13.52 58.87 -12.37
C LEU A 723 -14.41 57.63 -12.29
N VAL A 724 -15.25 57.53 -11.28
CA VAL A 724 -15.97 56.30 -10.92
C VAL A 724 -17.46 56.58 -10.69
N ASP A 725 -17.98 57.69 -11.22
CA ASP A 725 -19.36 58.13 -11.04
C ASP A 725 -20.28 57.71 -12.21
N ASN A 726 -19.73 57.05 -13.23
CA ASN A 726 -20.41 56.68 -14.48
C ASN A 726 -20.95 57.90 -15.27
N SER A 727 -20.31 59.05 -15.12
CA SER A 727 -20.64 60.30 -15.81
C SER A 727 -19.50 60.72 -16.74
N THR A 728 -19.78 60.73 -18.05
CA THR A 728 -18.84 61.26 -19.05
C THR A 728 -18.86 62.78 -19.19
N THR A 729 -19.51 63.48 -18.26
CA THR A 729 -19.60 64.96 -18.24
C THR A 729 -18.82 65.60 -17.10
N SER A 730 -18.43 64.80 -16.10
CA SER A 730 -17.49 65.14 -15.03
C SER A 730 -16.10 64.60 -15.39
N ARG A 731 -15.06 65.07 -14.68
CA ARG A 731 -13.68 64.60 -14.90
C ARG A 731 -12.84 64.73 -13.66
N TRP A 732 -11.79 63.94 -13.57
CA TRP A 732 -10.63 64.25 -12.72
C TRP A 732 -9.63 65.09 -13.49
N SER A 733 -9.04 66.11 -12.87
CA SER A 733 -7.99 66.92 -13.49
C SER A 733 -6.91 67.32 -12.50
N VAL A 734 -5.66 67.01 -12.84
CA VAL A 734 -4.48 67.27 -12.02
C VAL A 734 -3.31 67.79 -12.87
N ASN A 735 -2.50 68.68 -12.31
CA ASN A 735 -1.35 69.27 -12.99
C ASN A 735 -0.08 68.43 -12.79
N GLY A 736 0.66 68.21 -13.87
CA GLY A 736 1.95 67.54 -13.91
C GLY A 736 1.88 66.06 -14.29
N PHE A 737 2.97 65.56 -14.85
CA PHE A 737 3.24 64.13 -15.03
C PHE A 737 4.48 63.76 -14.19
N PRO A 738 4.53 62.57 -13.56
CA PRO A 738 3.46 61.58 -13.47
C PRO A 738 2.45 61.90 -12.36
N ASN A 739 1.21 61.42 -12.51
CA ASN A 739 0.23 61.33 -11.42
C ASN A 739 -0.57 60.02 -11.56
N SER A 740 -1.14 59.55 -10.46
CA SER A 740 -1.89 58.28 -10.42
C SER A 740 -3.17 58.39 -9.60
N PHE A 741 -4.07 57.45 -9.83
CA PHE A 741 -5.20 57.18 -8.94
C PHE A 741 -5.30 55.68 -8.64
N THR A 742 -5.87 55.36 -7.49
CA THR A 742 -6.11 54.00 -7.01
C THR A 742 -7.55 53.85 -6.60
N VAL A 743 -8.26 52.90 -7.21
CA VAL A 743 -9.63 52.52 -6.86
C VAL A 743 -9.59 51.29 -5.95
N ASP A 744 -10.26 51.36 -4.80
CA ASP A 744 -10.52 50.20 -3.93
C ASP A 744 -11.90 49.61 -4.28
N LEU A 745 -11.92 48.44 -4.91
CA LEU A 745 -13.16 47.75 -5.27
C LEU A 745 -13.96 47.27 -4.04
N GLY A 746 -13.37 47.31 -2.83
CA GLY A 746 -14.00 46.95 -1.56
C GLY A 746 -14.00 45.44 -1.25
N ALA A 747 -13.73 44.60 -2.25
CA ALA A 747 -13.52 43.16 -2.15
C ALA A 747 -12.61 42.70 -3.29
N ILE A 748 -12.15 41.45 -3.26
CA ILE A 748 -11.37 40.86 -4.35
C ILE A 748 -12.33 40.42 -5.46
N TYR A 749 -12.11 40.95 -6.68
CA TYR A 749 -12.81 40.57 -7.89
C TYR A 749 -11.86 39.95 -8.91
N SER A 750 -12.38 39.06 -9.75
CA SER A 750 -11.67 38.55 -10.92
C SER A 750 -11.98 39.49 -12.08
N ILE A 751 -11.07 40.42 -12.35
CA ILE A 751 -11.21 41.43 -13.40
C ILE A 751 -10.56 40.95 -14.69
N ASN A 752 -11.14 41.27 -15.83
CA ASN A 752 -10.64 40.86 -17.16
C ASN A 752 -10.70 41.99 -18.20
N LYS A 753 -11.22 43.16 -17.82
CA LYS A 753 -11.35 44.30 -18.72
C LYS A 753 -11.30 45.61 -17.96
N THR A 754 -10.59 46.60 -18.51
CA THR A 754 -10.65 47.99 -18.08
C THR A 754 -10.99 48.91 -19.25
N GLU A 755 -11.66 50.03 -18.95
CA GLU A 755 -11.91 51.12 -19.90
C GLU A 755 -11.45 52.45 -19.32
N LEU A 756 -10.78 53.25 -20.14
CA LEU A 756 -10.43 54.64 -19.85
C LEU A 756 -11.04 55.58 -20.88
N VAL A 757 -11.78 56.57 -20.40
CA VAL A 757 -12.36 57.64 -21.20
C VAL A 757 -11.60 58.93 -20.90
N PHE A 758 -10.94 59.50 -21.90
CA PHE A 758 -10.12 60.70 -21.74
C PHE A 758 -10.90 61.98 -22.07
N TYR A 759 -10.48 63.08 -21.46
CA TYR A 759 -11.02 64.39 -21.80
C TYR A 759 -10.48 64.81 -23.17
N GLN A 760 -11.39 64.97 -24.15
CA GLN A 760 -11.06 65.15 -25.57
C GLN A 760 -10.34 63.91 -26.16
N ASP A 761 -9.91 64.01 -27.42
CA ASP A 761 -9.22 62.92 -28.11
C ASP A 761 -7.72 62.83 -27.72
N ARG A 762 -7.42 62.90 -26.42
CA ARG A 762 -6.05 62.81 -25.89
C ARG A 762 -5.62 61.36 -25.80
N ALA A 763 -4.37 61.06 -26.17
CA ALA A 763 -3.78 59.73 -26.04
C ALA A 763 -2.78 59.71 -24.87
N TYR A 764 -3.26 59.48 -23.64
CA TYR A 764 -2.39 59.37 -22.47
C TYR A 764 -1.57 58.07 -22.51
N GLN A 765 -0.34 58.14 -22.02
CA GLN A 765 0.57 57.01 -21.78
C GLN A 765 0.51 56.65 -20.30
N TYR A 766 0.26 55.38 -19.99
CA TYR A 766 -0.01 54.94 -18.62
C TYR A 766 0.31 53.46 -18.41
N THR A 767 0.32 53.01 -17.15
CA THR A 767 0.29 51.59 -16.78
C THR A 767 -0.90 51.34 -15.84
N ILE A 768 -1.37 50.09 -15.82
CA ILE A 768 -2.37 49.63 -14.84
C ILE A 768 -1.73 48.52 -13.99
N GLU A 769 -1.76 48.75 -12.68
CA GLU A 769 -1.24 47.83 -11.67
C GLU A 769 -2.37 47.40 -10.73
N ILE A 770 -2.29 46.19 -10.19
CA ILE A 770 -3.28 45.64 -9.26
C ILE A 770 -2.67 45.11 -7.97
N ALA A 771 -3.45 45.13 -6.88
CA ALA A 771 -3.12 44.47 -5.63
C ALA A 771 -4.37 43.86 -4.98
N THR A 772 -4.20 42.85 -4.14
CA THR A 772 -5.28 42.25 -3.33
C THR A 772 -5.39 42.84 -1.94
N GLU A 773 -4.36 43.55 -1.46
CA GLU A 773 -4.27 44.11 -0.12
C GLU A 773 -3.89 45.61 -0.18
N SER A 774 -4.37 46.41 0.78
CA SER A 774 -4.26 47.89 0.77
C SER A 774 -2.81 48.42 0.76
N ASN A 775 -1.87 47.63 1.27
CA ASN A 775 -0.43 47.92 1.29
C ASN A 775 0.41 46.80 0.64
N GLY A 776 -0.23 45.93 -0.15
CA GLY A 776 0.44 44.79 -0.80
C GLY A 776 1.29 45.19 -2.01
N PRO A 777 2.11 44.28 -2.54
CA PRO A 777 2.85 44.51 -3.77
C PRO A 777 1.89 44.68 -4.95
N TYR A 778 2.07 45.77 -5.72
CA TYR A 778 1.34 45.99 -6.96
C TYR A 778 1.97 45.22 -8.12
N THR A 779 1.13 44.58 -8.93
CA THR A 779 1.53 43.85 -10.14
C THR A 779 1.02 44.58 -11.37
N GLU A 780 1.90 44.93 -12.30
CA GLU A 780 1.52 45.51 -13.59
C GLU A 780 0.80 44.46 -14.45
N ILE A 781 -0.39 44.80 -14.95
CA ILE A 781 -1.19 43.95 -15.83
C ILE A 781 -1.36 44.55 -17.23
N ILE A 782 -1.16 45.86 -17.38
CA ILE A 782 -1.21 46.56 -18.66
C ILE A 782 -0.09 47.60 -18.73
N ASP A 783 0.72 47.51 -19.80
CA ASP A 783 1.69 48.54 -20.17
C ASP A 783 1.21 49.30 -21.42
N ARG A 784 0.79 50.55 -21.21
CA ARG A 784 0.40 51.53 -22.23
C ARG A 784 1.37 52.72 -22.26
N SER A 785 2.62 52.53 -21.85
CA SER A 785 3.68 53.56 -21.85
C SER A 785 3.95 54.16 -23.23
N ASN A 786 3.63 53.44 -24.31
CA ASN A 786 3.74 53.90 -25.70
C ASN A 786 2.39 54.21 -26.38
N ASN A 787 1.29 54.35 -25.61
CA ASN A 787 -0.03 54.55 -26.20
C ASN A 787 -0.13 55.83 -27.04
N SER A 788 -0.56 55.68 -28.29
CA SER A 788 -0.86 56.78 -29.22
C SER A 788 -2.34 56.86 -29.61
N THR A 789 -3.19 56.01 -29.02
CA THR A 789 -4.62 55.92 -29.33
C THR A 789 -5.44 56.77 -28.35
N PRO A 790 -6.26 57.72 -28.86
CA PRO A 790 -7.23 58.45 -28.03
C PRO A 790 -8.32 57.55 -27.45
N GLY A 791 -8.81 57.90 -26.25
CA GLY A 791 -9.97 57.25 -25.61
C GLY A 791 -11.13 58.21 -25.54
N THR A 792 -12.12 58.04 -26.40
CA THR A 792 -13.27 58.95 -26.50
C THR A 792 -14.51 58.36 -25.83
N VAL A 793 -15.57 59.16 -25.66
CA VAL A 793 -16.86 58.67 -25.14
C VAL A 793 -17.46 57.58 -26.04
N ALA A 794 -17.30 57.69 -27.37
CA ALA A 794 -17.82 56.72 -28.33
C ALA A 794 -16.91 55.48 -28.50
N ALA A 795 -15.64 55.60 -28.14
CA ALA A 795 -14.63 54.56 -28.26
C ALA A 795 -13.61 54.71 -27.11
N PRO A 796 -13.93 54.23 -25.89
CA PRO A 796 -12.98 54.24 -24.78
C PRO A 796 -11.73 53.42 -25.12
N VAL A 797 -10.60 53.77 -24.52
CA VAL A 797 -9.46 52.85 -24.56
C VAL A 797 -9.83 51.64 -23.74
N THR A 798 -9.97 50.50 -24.42
CA THR A 798 -10.35 49.22 -23.83
C THR A 798 -9.12 48.33 -23.75
N ASP A 799 -8.87 47.79 -22.57
CA ASP A 799 -7.87 46.76 -22.33
C ASP A 799 -8.57 45.47 -21.94
N LEU A 800 -8.31 44.40 -22.70
CA LEU A 800 -8.78 43.04 -22.41
C LEU A 800 -7.57 42.21 -22.00
N PHE A 801 -7.70 41.46 -20.92
CA PHE A 801 -6.64 40.62 -20.38
C PHE A 801 -7.21 39.36 -19.74
N SER A 802 -6.38 38.34 -19.56
CA SER A 802 -6.78 37.12 -18.85
C SER A 802 -7.27 37.48 -17.44
N PRO A 803 -8.32 36.84 -16.92
CA PRO A 803 -8.86 37.17 -15.60
C PRO A 803 -7.78 37.17 -14.50
N VAL A 804 -7.72 38.25 -13.72
CA VAL A 804 -6.78 38.45 -12.61
C VAL A 804 -7.50 38.93 -11.36
N ASN A 805 -7.03 38.51 -10.20
CA ASN A 805 -7.64 38.85 -8.91
C ASN A 805 -7.14 40.22 -8.44
N ALA A 806 -8.06 41.17 -8.25
CA ALA A 806 -7.74 42.52 -7.82
C ALA A 806 -8.77 43.03 -6.82
N ARG A 807 -8.29 43.73 -5.78
CA ARG A 807 -9.10 44.62 -4.95
C ARG A 807 -8.74 46.08 -5.20
N PHE A 808 -7.45 46.38 -5.33
CA PHE A 808 -6.95 47.71 -5.62
C PHE A 808 -6.48 47.77 -7.06
N ILE A 809 -6.97 48.75 -7.81
CA ILE A 809 -6.51 49.03 -9.18
C ILE A 809 -5.89 50.41 -9.21
N LYS A 810 -4.61 50.48 -9.56
CA LYS A 810 -3.85 51.71 -9.69
C LYS A 810 -3.56 52.00 -11.16
N VAL A 811 -3.85 53.22 -11.58
CA VAL A 811 -3.53 53.72 -12.93
C VAL A 811 -2.49 54.83 -12.79
N ALA A 812 -1.31 54.63 -13.36
CA ALA A 812 -0.21 55.59 -13.31
C ALA A 812 0.00 56.24 -14.69
N VAL A 813 -0.30 57.53 -14.80
CA VAL A 813 -0.19 58.27 -16.06
C VAL A 813 1.18 58.94 -16.12
N SER A 814 1.99 58.57 -17.11
CA SER A 814 3.39 58.98 -17.25
C SER A 814 3.63 60.03 -18.34
N GLY A 815 2.73 60.13 -19.32
CA GLY A 815 2.87 61.07 -20.44
C GLY A 815 1.64 61.14 -21.34
N ALA A 816 1.77 61.78 -22.50
CA ALA A 816 0.73 61.83 -23.52
C ALA A 816 1.35 61.96 -24.93
N SER A 817 0.80 61.21 -25.89
CA SER A 817 1.18 61.33 -27.30
C SER A 817 0.34 62.42 -27.98
N GLY A 818 1.01 63.34 -28.69
CA GLY A 818 0.35 64.42 -29.44
C GLY A 818 -0.23 65.57 -28.61
N TYR A 819 -0.08 65.55 -27.27
CA TYR A 819 -0.55 66.59 -26.36
C TYR A 819 0.62 67.17 -25.54
N SER A 820 0.78 68.50 -25.54
CA SER A 820 1.90 69.21 -24.88
C SER A 820 1.49 70.04 -23.66
N GLY A 821 0.23 69.97 -23.23
CA GLY A 821 -0.25 70.69 -22.05
C GLY A 821 0.12 69.99 -20.73
N PRO A 822 0.11 70.71 -19.60
CA PRO A 822 0.58 70.17 -18.32
C PRO A 822 -0.48 69.37 -17.55
N TRP A 823 -1.69 69.17 -18.08
CA TRP A 823 -2.82 68.62 -17.33
C TRP A 823 -3.16 67.18 -17.74
N ILE A 824 -3.32 66.31 -16.74
CA ILE A 824 -3.99 65.01 -16.90
C ILE A 824 -5.48 65.24 -16.66
N SER A 825 -6.30 64.89 -17.64
CA SER A 825 -7.76 65.05 -17.56
C SER A 825 -8.45 63.79 -18.09
N ILE A 826 -9.08 63.04 -17.20
CA ILE A 826 -9.74 61.75 -17.51
C ILE A 826 -11.20 61.86 -17.08
N LEU A 827 -12.12 61.46 -17.96
CA LEU A 827 -13.55 61.52 -17.71
C LEU A 827 -13.99 60.36 -16.82
N GLU A 828 -13.60 59.13 -17.17
CA GLU A 828 -14.10 57.92 -16.50
C GLU A 828 -13.05 56.80 -16.54
N PHE A 829 -12.99 56.02 -15.46
CA PHE A 829 -12.33 54.73 -15.35
C PHE A 829 -13.35 53.64 -15.02
N ARG A 830 -13.34 52.55 -15.78
CA ARG A 830 -14.22 51.41 -15.54
C ARG A 830 -13.41 50.13 -15.46
N ALA A 831 -13.82 49.25 -14.55
CA ALA A 831 -13.28 47.91 -14.43
C ALA A 831 -14.42 46.91 -14.52
N PHE A 832 -14.22 45.82 -15.26
CA PHE A 832 -15.23 44.79 -15.48
C PHE A 832 -14.64 43.43 -15.14
N GLY A 833 -15.50 42.57 -14.62
CA GLY A 833 -15.13 41.26 -14.11
C GLY A 833 -16.27 40.62 -13.36
N SER A 834 -15.96 39.56 -12.64
CA SER A 834 -16.88 38.82 -11.78
C SER A 834 -16.39 38.83 -10.33
N SER A 835 -17.32 38.65 -9.39
CA SER A 835 -16.95 38.31 -8.01
C SER A 835 -16.20 36.98 -7.97
N ILE A 836 -15.36 36.80 -6.93
CA ILE A 836 -14.70 35.53 -6.65
C ILE A 836 -15.26 34.98 -5.34
N ASP A 837 -15.72 33.73 -5.34
CA ASP A 837 -16.12 33.01 -4.13
C ASP A 837 -14.88 32.50 -3.38
N THR A 838 -14.12 33.39 -2.77
CA THR A 838 -13.09 33.02 -1.78
C THR A 838 -13.62 33.25 -0.37
N PRO A 839 -13.48 32.28 0.56
CA PRO A 839 -13.60 32.55 1.99
C PRO A 839 -12.66 33.71 2.35
N ASN A 840 -13.21 34.82 2.81
CA ASN A 840 -12.43 36.01 3.16
C ASN A 840 -11.67 35.86 4.48
N CYS A 841 -11.94 34.82 5.27
CA CYS A 841 -11.22 34.51 6.50
C CYS A 841 -11.31 33.00 6.84
N ILE A 842 -10.47 32.55 7.76
CA ILE A 842 -10.47 31.16 8.26
C ILE A 842 -11.61 31.00 9.28
N ALA A 843 -12.47 29.98 9.11
CA ALA A 843 -13.54 29.67 10.07
C ALA A 843 -13.00 29.62 11.51
N GLY A 844 -13.65 30.30 12.43
CA GLY A 844 -13.25 30.37 13.84
C GLY A 844 -12.18 31.41 14.17
N SER A 845 -11.67 32.17 13.20
CA SER A 845 -10.71 33.25 13.48
C SER A 845 -11.39 34.46 14.13
N ASN A 846 -10.74 35.06 15.15
CA ASN A 846 -11.17 36.32 15.74
C ASN A 846 -10.73 37.51 14.87
N LEU A 847 -11.70 38.13 14.20
CA LEU A 847 -11.51 39.24 13.28
C LEU A 847 -11.40 40.60 13.99
N SER A 848 -11.79 40.70 15.25
CA SER A 848 -11.72 41.95 16.01
C SER A 848 -10.32 42.22 16.56
N LEU A 849 -9.44 41.22 16.57
CA LEU A 849 -8.07 41.33 17.08
C LEU A 849 -7.27 42.37 16.28
N ASN A 850 -6.82 43.42 16.97
CA ASN A 850 -6.15 44.60 16.41
C ASN A 850 -6.97 45.38 15.37
N ALA A 851 -8.29 45.19 15.34
CA ALA A 851 -9.18 45.95 14.48
C ALA A 851 -9.21 47.44 14.88
N ASN A 852 -9.64 48.30 13.96
CA ASN A 852 -9.74 49.74 14.23
C ASN A 852 -11.08 50.08 14.88
N LEU A 853 -11.08 51.02 15.84
CA LEU A 853 -12.32 51.58 16.37
C LEU A 853 -12.75 52.81 15.56
N SER A 854 -13.91 52.70 14.90
CA SER A 854 -14.52 53.81 14.16
C SER A 854 -15.14 54.86 15.08
N SER A 855 -15.79 54.42 16.16
CA SER A 855 -16.35 55.31 17.19
C SER A 855 -16.61 54.53 18.48
N TYR A 856 -16.70 55.23 19.62
CA TYR A 856 -17.01 54.63 20.91
C TYR A 856 -17.55 55.70 21.86
N SER A 857 -18.23 55.24 22.92
CA SER A 857 -18.81 56.13 23.94
C SER A 857 -17.77 56.64 24.94
N ASN A 858 -18.13 57.63 25.77
CA ASN A 858 -17.22 58.23 26.76
C ASN A 858 -16.62 57.16 27.69
N GLN A 859 -15.31 56.97 27.59
CA GLN A 859 -14.54 55.93 28.28
C GLN A 859 -13.79 56.49 29.50
N GLN A 860 -13.46 55.62 30.46
CA GLN A 860 -12.51 55.94 31.52
C GLN A 860 -11.08 55.98 30.95
N THR A 861 -10.30 57.01 31.29
CA THR A 861 -8.94 57.22 30.73
C THR A 861 -8.01 56.01 30.89
N GLU A 862 -8.10 55.29 32.01
CA GLU A 862 -7.27 54.10 32.29
C GLU A 862 -7.79 52.81 31.63
N ASN A 863 -9.01 52.82 31.09
CA ASN A 863 -9.70 51.64 30.54
C ASN A 863 -10.31 51.98 29.16
N PRO A 864 -9.47 52.27 28.15
CA PRO A 864 -9.94 52.69 26.82
C PRO A 864 -10.66 51.57 26.07
N ALA A 865 -11.47 51.95 25.07
CA ALA A 865 -12.23 51.03 24.23
C ALA A 865 -11.33 50.10 23.40
N SER A 866 -10.09 50.50 23.09
CA SER A 866 -9.12 49.64 22.37
C SER A 866 -8.82 48.33 23.09
N ASN A 867 -9.05 48.28 24.40
CA ASN A 867 -8.83 47.08 25.22
C ASN A 867 -9.81 45.94 24.90
N ILE A 868 -10.90 46.17 24.16
CA ILE A 868 -11.82 45.08 23.77
C ILE A 868 -11.40 44.36 22.49
N LEU A 869 -10.18 44.58 22.00
CA LEU A 869 -9.70 44.15 20.68
C LEU A 869 -8.25 43.65 20.72
N ASP A 870 -7.67 43.42 21.90
CA ASP A 870 -6.22 43.23 22.06
C ASP A 870 -5.82 41.84 22.58
N ASP A 871 -6.79 40.93 22.74
CA ASP A 871 -6.64 39.58 23.29
C ASP A 871 -6.10 39.56 24.74
N ASN A 872 -6.24 40.68 25.47
CA ASN A 872 -5.72 40.83 26.82
C ASN A 872 -6.83 40.89 27.87
N THR A 873 -7.22 39.72 28.38
CA THR A 873 -8.28 39.61 29.40
C THR A 873 -7.93 40.19 30.79
N ASP A 874 -6.72 40.71 31.00
CA ASP A 874 -6.30 41.38 32.24
C ASP A 874 -6.68 42.87 32.28
N ASN A 875 -6.93 43.49 31.13
CA ASN A 875 -7.41 44.86 31.03
C ASN A 875 -8.91 44.89 30.69
N ARG A 876 -9.48 46.09 30.49
CA ARG A 876 -10.90 46.24 30.10
C ARG A 876 -11.17 47.59 29.47
N TRP A 877 -12.26 47.70 28.73
CA TRP A 877 -12.96 48.96 28.49
C TRP A 877 -13.93 49.26 29.62
N SER A 878 -14.10 50.54 29.98
CA SER A 878 -15.16 50.96 30.91
C SER A 878 -15.79 52.31 30.52
N ALA A 879 -17.13 52.35 30.51
CA ALA A 879 -17.94 53.52 30.21
C ALA A 879 -19.10 53.67 31.21
N GLU A 880 -19.42 54.92 31.61
CA GLU A 880 -20.43 55.20 32.65
C GLU A 880 -21.86 55.24 32.08
N GLY A 881 -22.74 54.39 32.59
CA GLY A 881 -24.16 54.32 32.31
C GLY A 881 -24.54 53.18 31.37
N PHE A 882 -25.83 53.14 31.03
CA PHE A 882 -26.41 52.32 29.98
C PHE A 882 -27.41 53.19 29.18
N PRO A 883 -27.46 53.10 27.83
CA PRO A 883 -26.63 52.25 26.98
C PRO A 883 -25.25 52.82 26.67
N GLN A 884 -24.27 51.96 26.37
CA GLN A 884 -22.92 52.35 25.92
C GLN A 884 -22.54 51.54 24.67
N ASN A 885 -21.82 52.15 23.72
CA ASN A 885 -21.50 51.49 22.44
C ASN A 885 -20.06 51.72 21.95
N ALA A 886 -19.59 50.79 21.13
CA ALA A 886 -18.36 50.85 20.35
C ALA A 886 -18.59 50.27 18.94
N VAL A 887 -18.03 50.92 17.92
CA VAL A 887 -18.08 50.50 16.50
C VAL A 887 -16.68 50.10 16.05
N ILE A 888 -16.54 48.84 15.66
CA ILE A 888 -15.31 48.19 15.24
C ILE A 888 -15.32 48.11 13.72
N ASP A 889 -14.28 48.62 13.06
CA ASP A 889 -14.02 48.43 11.62
C ASP A 889 -13.04 47.27 11.45
N LEU A 890 -13.53 46.16 10.89
CA LEU A 890 -12.74 44.98 10.59
C LEU A 890 -11.74 45.22 9.45
N GLY A 891 -11.79 46.39 8.80
CA GLY A 891 -10.93 46.79 7.68
C GLY A 891 -11.48 46.38 6.32
N GLU A 892 -12.09 45.20 6.25
CA GLU A 892 -12.72 44.62 5.06
C GLU A 892 -14.08 43.99 5.44
N GLU A 893 -14.88 43.61 4.43
CA GLU A 893 -16.12 42.91 4.69
C GLU A 893 -15.83 41.42 4.95
N TYR A 894 -16.33 40.89 6.07
CA TYR A 894 -16.19 39.51 6.50
C TYR A 894 -17.54 38.81 6.64
N THR A 895 -17.59 37.50 6.36
CA THR A 895 -18.77 36.68 6.71
C THR A 895 -18.59 36.17 8.13
N ILE A 896 -19.49 36.56 9.03
CA ILE A 896 -19.40 36.24 10.47
C ILE A 896 -20.68 35.55 10.94
N ASN A 897 -20.57 34.71 11.96
CA ASN A 897 -21.70 33.96 12.52
C ASN A 897 -21.68 33.84 14.05
N GLU A 898 -20.64 34.32 14.70
CA GLU A 898 -20.49 34.24 16.16
C GLU A 898 -19.81 35.50 16.70
N ILE A 899 -20.21 35.90 17.91
CA ILE A 899 -19.48 36.87 18.72
C ILE A 899 -19.29 36.31 20.13
N ASN A 900 -18.18 36.72 20.77
CA ASN A 900 -17.89 36.40 22.16
C ASN A 900 -17.65 37.67 22.95
N LEU A 901 -18.42 37.85 24.02
CA LEU A 901 -18.28 39.00 24.92
C LEU A 901 -17.74 38.53 26.26
N TYR A 902 -16.61 39.07 26.70
CA TYR A 902 -15.98 38.73 27.98
C TYR A 902 -16.29 39.82 29.00
N PRO A 903 -17.25 39.60 29.92
CA PRO A 903 -17.66 40.62 30.87
C PRO A 903 -16.66 40.77 32.01
N TYR A 904 -16.54 41.98 32.57
CA TYR A 904 -15.80 42.16 33.82
C TYR A 904 -16.59 41.61 35.02
N ASN A 905 -15.95 40.80 35.86
CA ASN A 905 -16.53 40.11 37.02
C ASN A 905 -17.76 39.25 36.67
N ASP A 906 -17.72 38.56 35.54
CA ASP A 906 -18.74 37.59 35.11
C ASP A 906 -20.17 38.15 35.05
N ARG A 907 -20.31 39.47 34.84
CA ARG A 907 -21.62 40.16 34.85
C ARG A 907 -22.53 39.68 33.71
N ALA A 908 -23.82 39.53 34.04
CA ALA A 908 -24.89 39.22 33.09
C ALA A 908 -25.29 40.45 32.26
N TYR A 909 -24.39 40.95 31.40
CA TYR A 909 -24.69 42.09 30.54
C TYR A 909 -25.83 41.78 29.56
N GLN A 910 -26.70 42.77 29.40
CA GLN A 910 -27.73 42.86 28.36
C GLN A 910 -27.17 43.74 27.25
N PHE A 911 -27.24 43.29 26.00
CA PHE A 911 -26.61 43.99 24.88
C PHE A 911 -27.26 43.67 23.54
N ILE A 912 -26.94 44.47 22.53
CA ILE A 912 -27.30 44.28 21.13
C ILE A 912 -26.01 44.39 20.31
N VAL A 913 -25.80 43.47 19.37
CA VAL A 913 -24.74 43.58 18.38
C VAL A 913 -25.37 43.78 17.01
N GLU A 914 -24.91 44.80 16.31
CA GLU A 914 -25.39 45.19 14.98
C GLU A 914 -24.22 45.18 13.97
N GLY A 915 -24.51 44.93 12.69
CA GLY A 915 -23.51 44.87 11.62
C GLY A 915 -23.87 45.74 10.42
N SER A 916 -22.88 46.35 9.77
CA SER A 916 -23.03 47.12 8.53
C SER A 916 -21.92 46.76 7.55
N SER A 917 -22.26 46.60 6.27
CA SER A 917 -21.32 46.28 5.20
C SER A 917 -20.54 47.50 4.69
N ASN A 918 -21.13 48.69 4.77
CA ASN A 918 -20.68 49.82 3.94
C ASN A 918 -20.46 51.14 4.70
N SER A 919 -20.94 51.29 5.93
CA SER A 919 -20.84 52.55 6.67
C SER A 919 -20.63 52.35 8.17
N PRO A 920 -19.67 53.07 8.79
CA PRO A 920 -19.47 53.04 10.24
C PRO A 920 -20.55 53.81 11.02
N THR A 921 -21.42 54.58 10.35
CA THR A 921 -22.40 55.47 11.01
C THR A 921 -23.86 55.15 10.68
N SER A 922 -24.14 54.29 9.70
CA SER A 922 -25.49 53.99 9.21
C SER A 922 -25.57 52.60 8.60
N GLY A 923 -26.78 52.10 8.33
CA GLY A 923 -26.98 50.82 7.64
C GLY A 923 -26.81 49.58 8.51
N PHE A 924 -26.83 49.73 9.83
CA PHE A 924 -26.70 48.62 10.78
C PHE A 924 -27.96 47.74 10.84
N SER A 925 -27.78 46.42 10.78
CA SER A 925 -28.79 45.39 11.04
C SER A 925 -28.44 44.61 12.31
N ILE A 926 -29.44 44.13 13.05
CA ILE A 926 -29.20 43.35 14.28
C ILE A 926 -28.63 41.98 13.91
N LEU A 927 -27.45 41.66 14.42
CA LEU A 927 -26.83 40.33 14.32
C LEU A 927 -27.33 39.43 15.44
N THR A 928 -27.28 39.94 16.67
CA THR A 928 -27.80 39.25 17.85
C THR A 928 -28.36 40.25 18.87
N ASN A 929 -29.44 39.85 19.54
CA ASN A 929 -30.11 40.66 20.56
C ASN A 929 -30.17 39.91 21.89
N ALA A 930 -29.32 40.34 22.82
CA ALA A 930 -29.19 39.82 24.17
C ALA A 930 -29.80 40.79 25.21
N SER A 931 -30.75 41.66 24.82
CA SER A 931 -31.32 42.67 25.74
C SER A 931 -32.07 42.08 26.93
N ASN A 932 -32.50 40.82 26.85
CA ASN A 932 -33.16 40.09 27.95
C ASN A 932 -32.22 39.12 28.68
N ASN A 933 -30.91 39.22 28.47
CA ASN A 933 -29.95 38.31 29.10
C ASN A 933 -29.99 38.43 30.63
N THR A 934 -30.06 37.29 31.31
CA THR A 934 -30.03 37.20 32.78
C THR A 934 -28.86 36.36 33.31
N SER A 935 -28.08 35.75 32.42
CA SER A 935 -26.97 34.86 32.75
C SER A 935 -25.63 35.55 32.48
N GLY A 936 -24.75 35.53 33.48
CA GLY A 936 -23.35 35.98 33.38
C GLY A 936 -22.40 34.81 33.13
N GLY A 937 -21.10 35.05 33.29
CA GLY A 937 -20.04 34.05 33.08
C GLY A 937 -18.74 34.68 32.58
N SER A 938 -17.67 33.89 32.52
CA SER A 938 -16.36 34.36 32.02
C SER A 938 -16.40 34.78 30.54
N VAL A 939 -17.34 34.23 29.77
CA VAL A 939 -17.64 34.59 28.38
C VAL A 939 -19.14 34.43 28.13
N ILE A 940 -19.70 35.30 27.28
CA ILE A 940 -21.07 35.23 26.78
C ILE A 940 -21.00 35.07 25.26
N ASN A 941 -21.11 33.83 24.79
CA ASN A 941 -21.11 33.48 23.36
C ASN A 941 -22.49 33.72 22.75
N ARG A 942 -22.53 34.18 21.51
CA ARG A 942 -23.76 34.32 20.72
C ARG A 942 -23.53 33.92 19.27
N ASP A 943 -24.19 32.85 18.87
CA ASP A 943 -24.26 32.43 17.48
C ASP A 943 -25.47 33.10 16.78
N PHE A 944 -25.34 33.35 15.48
CA PHE A 944 -26.39 33.86 14.62
C PHE A 944 -26.19 33.35 13.19
N SER A 945 -27.22 33.51 12.35
CA SER A 945 -27.11 33.19 10.92
C SER A 945 -26.02 34.03 10.28
N GLU A 946 -25.22 33.46 9.39
CA GLU A 946 -24.14 34.16 8.68
C GLU A 946 -24.59 35.52 8.12
N GLN A 947 -23.80 36.56 8.37
CA GLN A 947 -24.00 37.91 7.85
C GLN A 947 -22.68 38.48 7.33
N SER A 948 -22.72 39.16 6.19
CA SER A 948 -21.58 39.91 5.64
C SER A 948 -21.52 41.31 6.25
N VAL A 949 -20.45 41.62 6.98
CA VAL A 949 -20.29 42.90 7.67
C VAL A 949 -18.84 43.38 7.61
N ARG A 950 -18.63 44.69 7.60
CA ARG A 950 -17.33 45.32 7.83
C ARG A 950 -17.29 46.05 9.16
N TYR A 951 -18.39 46.70 9.53
CA TYR A 951 -18.51 47.46 10.75
C TYR A 951 -19.39 46.68 11.73
N VAL A 952 -18.88 46.39 12.92
CA VAL A 952 -19.61 45.71 14.00
C VAL A 952 -19.81 46.69 15.15
N LYS A 953 -21.06 46.88 15.57
CA LYS A 953 -21.43 47.77 16.65
C LYS A 953 -21.95 46.98 17.85
N LEU A 954 -21.19 47.03 18.93
CA LEU A 954 -21.60 46.51 20.23
C LEU A 954 -22.32 47.62 21.01
N THR A 955 -23.55 47.36 21.48
CA THR A 955 -24.31 48.26 22.38
C THR A 955 -24.70 47.53 23.65
N ILE A 956 -24.09 47.88 24.79
CA ILE A 956 -24.48 47.38 26.12
C ILE A 956 -25.70 48.17 26.58
N THR A 957 -26.82 47.51 26.86
CA THR A 957 -28.12 48.12 27.18
C THR A 957 -28.50 48.02 28.65
N GLY A 958 -27.87 47.12 29.41
CA GLY A 958 -28.11 46.92 30.83
C GLY A 958 -27.26 45.79 31.42
N ALA A 959 -27.49 45.43 32.67
CA ALA A 959 -26.88 44.26 33.31
C ALA A 959 -27.82 43.67 34.36
N SER A 960 -28.23 42.41 34.17
CA SER A 960 -29.15 41.74 35.10
C SER A 960 -28.48 41.49 36.45
N GLY A 961 -29.17 41.83 37.55
CA GLY A 961 -28.67 41.63 38.91
C GLY A 961 -27.55 42.59 39.34
N TYR A 962 -27.14 43.54 38.49
CA TYR A 962 -26.13 44.54 38.80
C TYR A 962 -26.75 45.93 38.93
N SER A 963 -26.48 46.62 40.04
CA SER A 963 -27.05 47.95 40.36
C SER A 963 -26.06 49.10 40.22
N GLY A 964 -24.86 48.85 39.70
CA GLY A 964 -23.85 49.90 39.49
C GLY A 964 -23.97 50.61 38.15
N ASN A 965 -23.27 51.73 38.00
CA ASN A 965 -23.38 52.63 36.83
C ASN A 965 -22.35 52.36 35.73
N TRP A 966 -21.69 51.20 35.66
CA TRP A 966 -20.57 50.99 34.72
C TRP A 966 -20.76 49.80 33.79
N SER A 967 -20.60 50.06 32.49
CA SER A 967 -20.43 49.06 31.44
C SER A 967 -18.93 48.75 31.33
N SER A 968 -18.52 47.52 31.61
CA SER A 968 -17.10 47.11 31.64
C SER A 968 -16.90 45.76 30.96
N ILE A 969 -16.16 45.77 29.85
CA ILE A 969 -15.94 44.60 28.98
C ILE A 969 -14.44 44.36 28.89
N LYS A 970 -14.01 43.12 29.12
CA LYS A 970 -12.60 42.71 29.03
C LYS A 970 -12.17 42.55 27.59
N GLU A 971 -12.95 41.81 26.80
CA GLU A 971 -12.62 41.44 25.41
C GLU A 971 -13.92 41.29 24.61
N PHE A 972 -13.87 41.57 23.31
CA PHE A 972 -14.99 41.37 22.40
C PHE A 972 -14.52 40.79 21.06
N GLU A 973 -14.83 39.52 20.85
CA GLU A 973 -14.43 38.78 19.65
C GLU A 973 -15.53 38.79 18.59
N VAL A 974 -15.11 38.89 17.34
CA VAL A 974 -15.97 38.73 16.16
C VAL A 974 -15.45 37.54 15.36
N ILE A 975 -16.23 36.47 15.30
CA ILE A 975 -15.74 35.18 14.79
C ILE A 975 -16.16 34.97 13.34
N CYS A 976 -15.16 34.66 12.51
CA CYS A 976 -15.33 34.32 11.10
C CYS A 976 -16.09 33.00 10.93
N SER A 977 -17.07 32.94 10.02
CA SER A 977 -17.74 31.68 9.68
C SER A 977 -16.92 30.78 8.75
N GLY A 978 -15.98 31.37 8.00
CA GLY A 978 -15.20 30.71 6.94
C GLY A 978 -16.00 30.41 5.67
N SER A 979 -17.21 30.96 5.56
CA SER A 979 -18.07 30.85 4.39
C SER A 979 -17.80 31.99 3.42
N SER A 980 -17.72 31.67 2.12
CA SER A 980 -17.56 32.66 1.04
C SER A 980 -18.60 33.78 1.14
N GLN A 981 -18.22 35.01 0.80
CA GLN A 981 -19.16 36.13 0.79
C GLN A 981 -20.28 35.88 -0.24
N SER A 982 -21.47 35.58 0.24
CA SER A 982 -22.67 35.66 -0.59
C SER A 982 -23.08 37.13 -0.73
N LEU A 983 -22.90 37.73 -1.91
CA LEU A 983 -23.60 38.97 -2.26
C LEU A 983 -24.92 38.65 -2.97
N SER A 984 -25.97 39.27 -2.43
CA SER A 984 -27.38 39.15 -2.78
C SER A 984 -27.72 39.35 -4.26
N ASN A 985 -28.74 38.60 -4.71
CA ASN A 985 -29.50 38.68 -5.96
C ASN A 985 -28.92 37.96 -7.19
N ARG A 986 -29.02 36.62 -7.17
CA ARG A 986 -29.56 35.90 -8.34
C ARG A 986 -30.54 34.83 -7.86
N SER A 987 -31.81 35.12 -8.03
CA SER A 987 -32.91 34.17 -7.88
C SER A 987 -32.84 33.13 -9.00
N GLU A 988 -32.12 32.04 -8.77
CA GLU A 988 -32.34 30.76 -9.46
C GLU A 988 -32.06 29.66 -8.43
N PRO A 989 -32.95 28.66 -8.27
CA PRO A 989 -32.80 27.64 -7.25
C PRO A 989 -31.68 26.69 -7.67
N LEU A 990 -30.50 26.84 -7.08
CA LEU A 990 -29.45 25.82 -7.19
C LEU A 990 -29.89 24.63 -6.35
N GLU A 991 -30.43 23.61 -7.02
CA GLU A 991 -30.55 22.26 -6.47
C GLU A 991 -29.15 21.78 -6.10
N ASN A 992 -28.89 21.76 -4.79
CA ASN A 992 -27.60 21.37 -4.24
C ASN A 992 -27.39 19.86 -4.46
N ASN A 993 -26.60 19.51 -5.47
CA ASN A 993 -26.16 18.14 -5.76
C ASN A 993 -24.89 17.73 -4.98
N GLU A 994 -24.48 18.52 -3.98
CA GLU A 994 -23.31 18.22 -3.17
C GLU A 994 -23.62 17.31 -1.97
N ILE A 995 -22.64 16.46 -1.63
CA ILE A 995 -22.66 15.62 -0.44
C ILE A 995 -21.83 16.31 0.63
N LEU A 996 -22.48 16.80 1.69
CA LEU A 996 -21.81 17.44 2.83
C LEU A 996 -21.56 16.43 3.94
N ILE A 997 -20.44 16.58 4.65
CA ILE A 997 -20.06 15.71 5.76
C ILE A 997 -19.64 16.60 6.93
N TYR A 998 -20.39 16.57 8.02
CA TYR A 998 -20.16 17.44 9.17
C TYR A 998 -20.65 16.84 10.49
N PRO A 999 -19.98 17.13 11.61
CA PRO A 999 -18.63 17.71 11.70
C PRO A 999 -17.57 16.74 11.14
N ASN A 1000 -16.47 17.27 10.61
CA ASN A 1000 -15.30 16.47 10.23
C ASN A 1000 -14.03 17.33 10.45
N PRO A 1001 -13.27 17.13 11.55
CA PRO A 1001 -13.30 15.96 12.44
C PRO A 1001 -14.60 15.83 13.27
N PHE A 1002 -15.08 14.61 13.48
CA PHE A 1002 -16.21 14.31 14.38
C PHE A 1002 -15.72 13.73 15.70
N THR A 1003 -16.45 13.96 16.80
CA THR A 1003 -16.18 13.30 18.08
C THR A 1003 -17.02 12.04 18.19
N THR A 1004 -18.33 12.19 18.37
CA THR A 1004 -19.27 11.07 18.44
C THR A 1004 -20.28 11.06 17.31
N ASN A 1005 -20.61 12.22 16.73
CA ASN A 1005 -21.64 12.35 15.71
C ASN A 1005 -21.03 12.82 14.39
N LEU A 1006 -21.26 12.06 13.31
CA LEU A 1006 -20.91 12.42 11.94
C LEU A 1006 -22.18 12.40 11.09
N THR A 1007 -22.58 13.54 10.53
CA THR A 1007 -23.75 13.66 9.65
C THR A 1007 -23.32 13.81 8.20
N ILE A 1008 -23.97 13.05 7.32
CA ILE A 1008 -23.79 13.13 5.87
C ILE A 1008 -25.07 13.67 5.28
N GLN A 1009 -25.01 14.84 4.67
CA GLN A 1009 -26.12 15.38 3.93
C GLN A 1009 -25.96 15.00 2.45
N LEU A 1010 -26.86 14.17 1.98
CA LEU A 1010 -26.99 13.72 0.60
C LEU A 1010 -27.83 14.73 -0.22
N PRO A 1011 -27.68 14.72 -1.56
CA PRO A 1011 -28.50 15.52 -2.46
C PRO A 1011 -29.99 15.29 -2.23
N LYS A 1012 -30.79 16.35 -2.42
CA LYS A 1012 -32.24 16.37 -2.13
C LYS A 1012 -33.05 15.30 -2.88
N ASN A 1013 -32.49 14.74 -3.96
CA ASN A 1013 -33.06 13.74 -4.84
C ASN A 1013 -32.16 12.49 -5.00
N ASN A 1014 -31.36 12.13 -3.99
CA ASN A 1014 -30.48 10.96 -4.06
C ASN A 1014 -31.27 9.65 -4.29
N THR A 1015 -31.14 9.07 -5.49
CA THR A 1015 -31.72 7.76 -5.88
C THR A 1015 -30.68 6.64 -5.99
N GLU A 1016 -29.39 6.98 -5.96
CA GLU A 1016 -28.30 6.05 -6.25
C GLU A 1016 -27.63 5.51 -4.97
N ILE A 1017 -27.44 6.35 -3.94
CA ILE A 1017 -26.75 5.98 -2.71
C ILE A 1017 -27.75 5.29 -1.76
N THR A 1018 -27.54 4.00 -1.52
CA THR A 1018 -28.41 3.15 -0.68
C THR A 1018 -27.71 2.69 0.60
N LYS A 1019 -26.39 2.88 0.74
CA LYS A 1019 -25.64 2.58 1.96
C LYS A 1019 -24.47 3.55 2.17
N ALA A 1020 -24.22 3.92 3.42
CA ALA A 1020 -23.03 4.63 3.87
C ALA A 1020 -22.23 3.76 4.86
N GLN A 1021 -20.91 3.75 4.76
CA GLN A 1021 -20.00 3.00 5.63
C GLN A 1021 -18.82 3.86 6.05
N ILE A 1022 -18.51 3.93 7.34
CA ILE A 1022 -17.20 4.37 7.81
C ILE A 1022 -16.31 3.14 7.85
N ILE A 1023 -15.17 3.22 7.16
CA ILE A 1023 -14.12 2.21 7.15
C ILE A 1023 -12.86 2.77 7.82
N ASP A 1024 -12.08 1.91 8.46
CA ASP A 1024 -10.73 2.29 8.91
C ASP A 1024 -9.75 2.35 7.73
N VAL A 1025 -8.50 2.72 8.01
CA VAL A 1025 -7.44 2.82 6.99
C VAL A 1025 -7.07 1.47 6.34
N PHE A 1026 -7.51 0.35 6.91
CA PHE A 1026 -7.34 -1.01 6.38
C PHE A 1026 -8.57 -1.50 5.60
N GLY A 1027 -9.57 -0.63 5.39
CA GLY A 1027 -10.77 -0.94 4.62
C GLY A 1027 -11.86 -1.69 5.39
N ARG A 1028 -11.68 -1.95 6.69
CA ARG A 1028 -12.67 -2.66 7.52
C ARG A 1028 -13.81 -1.72 7.89
N GLU A 1029 -15.06 -2.15 7.72
CA GLU A 1029 -16.24 -1.37 8.12
C GLU A 1029 -16.31 -1.28 9.65
N VAL A 1030 -16.16 -0.06 10.16
CA VAL A 1030 -16.24 0.24 11.59
C VAL A 1030 -17.59 0.83 11.99
N ALA A 1031 -18.36 1.35 11.02
CA ALA A 1031 -19.77 1.71 11.20
C ALA A 1031 -20.49 1.70 9.85
N GLY A 1032 -21.77 1.32 9.81
CA GLY A 1032 -22.56 1.29 8.57
C GLY A 1032 -24.02 1.69 8.77
N LYS A 1033 -24.62 2.29 7.74
CA LYS A 1033 -26.04 2.66 7.73
C LYS A 1033 -26.65 2.50 6.34
N SER A 1034 -27.73 1.73 6.24
CA SER A 1034 -28.56 1.67 5.03
C SER A 1034 -29.40 2.93 4.90
N ILE A 1035 -29.60 3.42 3.68
CA ILE A 1035 -30.31 4.65 3.34
C ILE A 1035 -31.56 4.26 2.54
N PRO A 1036 -32.76 4.33 3.13
CA PRO A 1036 -34.01 4.05 2.44
C PRO A 1036 -34.33 5.16 1.42
N ASN A 1037 -35.00 4.80 0.30
CA ASN A 1037 -35.42 5.72 -0.77
C ASN A 1037 -36.52 6.75 -0.39
N SER A 1038 -36.63 7.13 0.89
CA SER A 1038 -37.65 8.11 1.32
C SER A 1038 -37.18 9.06 2.42
N SER A 1039 -37.05 10.33 2.03
CA SER A 1039 -37.30 11.56 2.79
C SER A 1039 -36.29 12.08 3.83
N SER A 1040 -35.18 11.41 4.13
CA SER A 1040 -34.09 12.01 4.92
C SER A 1040 -32.83 12.18 4.08
N ASN A 1041 -32.52 13.43 3.74
CA ASN A 1041 -31.25 13.79 3.10
C ASN A 1041 -30.07 13.70 4.07
N ASN A 1042 -30.31 13.54 5.38
CA ASN A 1042 -29.24 13.43 6.37
C ASN A 1042 -29.08 12.00 6.87
N VAL A 1043 -27.84 11.51 6.85
CA VAL A 1043 -27.42 10.21 7.37
C VAL A 1043 -26.44 10.46 8.51
N SER A 1044 -26.92 10.35 9.74
CA SER A 1044 -26.08 10.51 10.93
C SER A 1044 -25.55 9.17 11.43
N PHE A 1045 -24.26 9.15 11.69
CA PHE A 1045 -23.53 8.13 12.45
C PHE A 1045 -23.35 8.63 13.88
N ILE A 1046 -23.63 7.76 14.85
CA ILE A 1046 -23.25 7.94 16.24
C ILE A 1046 -22.23 6.84 16.52
N THR A 1047 -20.97 7.18 16.73
CA THR A 1047 -19.87 6.23 16.89
C THR A 1047 -18.93 6.69 17.99
N ASN A 1048 -18.22 5.76 18.64
CA ASN A 1048 -17.16 6.07 19.59
C ASN A 1048 -15.79 5.68 19.01
N LEU A 1049 -15.56 6.01 17.74
CA LEU A 1049 -14.31 5.64 17.07
C LEU A 1049 -13.12 6.31 17.76
N PRO A 1050 -12.03 5.57 18.06
CA PRO A 1050 -10.79 6.15 18.59
C PRO A 1050 -10.29 7.31 17.73
N LYS A 1051 -9.54 8.24 18.34
CA LYS A 1051 -8.88 9.32 17.60
C LYS A 1051 -8.06 8.76 16.44
N GLY A 1052 -8.37 9.16 15.21
CA GLY A 1052 -7.76 8.56 14.02
C GLY A 1052 -8.38 8.99 12.70
N ILE A 1053 -7.73 8.61 11.60
CA ILE A 1053 -8.22 8.82 10.23
C ILE A 1053 -9.06 7.62 9.80
N TYR A 1054 -10.22 7.90 9.23
CA TYR A 1054 -11.17 6.94 8.68
C TYR A 1054 -11.61 7.40 7.27
N PHE A 1055 -12.32 6.55 6.55
CA PHE A 1055 -12.94 6.91 5.27
C PHE A 1055 -14.43 6.59 5.28
N LEU A 1056 -15.24 7.52 4.80
CA LEU A 1056 -16.64 7.31 4.47
C LEU A 1056 -16.76 6.78 3.04
N ARG A 1057 -17.35 5.61 2.85
CA ARG A 1057 -17.78 5.05 1.55
C ARG A 1057 -19.30 5.17 1.40
N LEU A 1058 -19.74 5.64 0.25
CA LEU A 1058 -21.14 5.66 -0.17
C LEU A 1058 -21.33 4.65 -1.29
N LEU A 1059 -22.32 3.77 -1.16
CA LEU A 1059 -22.54 2.64 -2.07
C LEU A 1059 -23.95 2.64 -2.65
N ASN A 1060 -24.08 2.05 -3.84
CA ASN A 1060 -25.37 1.78 -4.47
C ASN A 1060 -25.98 0.44 -4.04
N SER A 1061 -27.17 0.12 -4.58
CA SER A 1061 -27.91 -1.13 -4.29
C SER A 1061 -27.16 -2.41 -4.65
N ALA A 1062 -26.15 -2.35 -5.51
CA ALA A 1062 -25.28 -3.47 -5.88
C ALA A 1062 -23.98 -3.53 -5.05
N ASN A 1063 -23.87 -2.76 -3.96
CA ASN A 1063 -22.66 -2.58 -3.15
C ASN A 1063 -21.44 -2.02 -3.92
N LYS A 1064 -21.65 -1.37 -5.06
CA LYS A 1064 -20.58 -0.65 -5.78
C LYS A 1064 -20.32 0.70 -5.12
N VAL A 1065 -19.05 1.07 -4.97
CA VAL A 1065 -18.65 2.36 -4.39
C VAL A 1065 -18.97 3.49 -5.37
N ILE A 1066 -19.79 4.43 -4.94
CA ILE A 1066 -20.13 5.65 -5.67
C ILE A 1066 -19.12 6.75 -5.31
N LYS A 1067 -18.79 6.90 -4.02
CA LYS A 1067 -17.91 7.96 -3.53
C LYS A 1067 -17.19 7.57 -2.25
N THR A 1068 -15.94 8.02 -2.10
CA THR A 1068 -15.15 7.89 -0.87
C THR A 1068 -14.69 9.26 -0.40
N LYS A 1069 -14.78 9.52 0.91
CA LYS A 1069 -14.36 10.78 1.55
C LYS A 1069 -13.59 10.51 2.83
N LYS A 1070 -12.50 11.23 3.08
CA LYS A 1070 -11.75 11.15 4.34
C LYS A 1070 -12.57 11.77 5.47
N VAL A 1071 -12.68 11.06 6.60
CA VAL A 1071 -13.29 11.56 7.84
C VAL A 1071 -12.35 11.32 9.02
N ILE A 1072 -12.32 12.22 10.00
CA ILE A 1072 -11.37 12.17 11.11
C ILE A 1072 -12.17 12.05 12.40
N SER A 1073 -11.92 11.00 13.20
CA SER A 1073 -12.44 10.94 14.57
C SER A 1073 -11.48 11.68 15.50
N ASN A 1074 -12.02 12.55 16.34
CA ASN A 1074 -11.30 13.30 17.37
C ASN A 1074 -11.85 12.99 18.79
N ASN A 1075 -12.41 11.79 18.96
CA ASN A 1075 -12.86 11.31 20.26
C ASN A 1075 -11.65 10.96 21.14
N TYR A 1076 -11.54 11.57 22.33
CA TYR A 1076 -10.44 11.40 23.27
C TYR A 1076 -10.67 10.21 24.22
#